data_AF-A0A7D6E5N4-F1
#
_entry.id   AF-A0A7D6E5N4-F1
#
_cell.length_a   1.000
_cell.length_b   1.000
_cell.length_c   1.000
_cell.angle_alpha   90.00
_cell.angle_beta   90.00
_cell.angle_gamma   90.00
#
_symmetry.space_group_name_H-M   'P 1'
#
loop_
_entity.id
_entity.type
_entity.pdbx_description
1 polymer ?
#
loop_
_entity_poly.entity_id
_entity_poly.type
_entity_poly.pdbx_seq_one_letter_code
_entity_poly.pdbx_strand_id
1 'polypeptide(L)'
;MEDRSGGTRRLNAGRRILGNSRQALRAGVQSLPATTVKLLRRVPPPVPAPNPPPAEHLTPASRTAMDRGAQFAGYTILRQLGAGGMAEVYLALHPRLPRRDVIKVLAEAITADSEFRERFNREADLAATLWHPHVVGVHDRGEFNGQLWISMDYVEGTDAARLVRESHPDGLGAQDVCAILTAVAGALDYAHDRGLLHRDVKPANILLTHPEGDERRILLADFGVARHLADISGITQTNVAVGTVAYAAPEQLAGTNIDRRADQYALAATAFHLLTGTPPFRNPNPVAVISQHLHDDPPRISDYRPDLACLDDIFDKALAKAPEDRFDRCRSFAAAVSTAVGDPAPDGAAGGDDAPKRTHRISPRIRMTAALVCAVLIAIAATWSALYSFQPDLIDPTLAARPAAQAPAPVAPVAAPSGKILDGTYRLDFDRSKRTTNGTPMRHNGLTTTWWAFHSVCTPNGCAATGVQLDQATHQVADTTDGGSSDTLRFVAGYWQGAPEQQQVPCHEPNAPAPATQQETVAFSLAPQADGTLRGVQTESVGSNECGAQGAVTRVPVVATRVGDVPPELTLSDPAQAVSAALAPASRPTPPVLGGACTDADKLAYDQTSNEQVVCEGNTWDKAPITTGVHSAGSTCDRPDIPVFAMSASNDGYLIECDPVSRMWTRHR
;
A
#
# COMPACT_ATOMS: atom_id res chain seq x y z
N MET A 1 47.84 65.49 -3.36
CA MET A 1 49.10 65.66 -2.53
C MET A 1 49.68 64.28 -2.14
N GLU A 2 50.36 63.64 -3.16
CA GLU A 2 51.75 63.17 -3.30
C GLU A 2 52.33 62.67 -1.96
N ASP A 3 52.64 61.36 -1.91
CA ASP A 3 54.02 60.80 -1.98
C ASP A 3 54.50 60.44 -0.57
N ARG A 4 54.78 59.15 -0.41
CA ARG A 4 56.14 58.59 -0.28
C ARG A 4 56.19 57.63 0.92
N SER A 5 56.47 56.37 0.57
CA SER A 5 57.76 55.64 0.56
C SER A 5 57.95 54.91 1.90
N GLY A 6 58.01 53.54 1.76
CA GLY A 6 59.10 52.54 1.70
C GLY A 6 59.60 52.18 3.10
N GLY A 7 59.54 50.81 3.40
CA GLY A 7 60.61 49.77 3.36
C GLY A 7 60.67 49.01 4.69
N THR A 8 60.60 47.59 4.53
CA THR A 8 61.63 46.54 4.40
C THR A 8 61.05 45.19 4.84
N ARG A 9 61.15 44.09 3.96
CA ARG A 9 62.19 43.05 3.79
C ARG A 9 61.52 41.67 3.72
N ARG A 10 61.73 40.96 2.58
CA ARG A 10 62.66 39.88 2.23
C ARG A 10 61.89 38.74 1.55
N LEU A 11 62.12 38.52 0.20
CA LEU A 11 62.83 37.79 -0.86
C LEU A 11 62.30 36.36 -0.98
N ASN A 12 61.67 36.13 -2.15
CA ASN A 12 61.91 35.47 -3.45
C ASN A 12 61.55 33.97 -3.38
N ALA A 13 60.63 33.58 -4.27
CA ALA A 13 60.52 32.99 -5.63
C ALA A 13 60.71 31.46 -5.56
N GLY A 14 59.74 30.75 -6.14
CA GLY A 14 59.72 30.01 -7.42
C GLY A 14 59.63 28.50 -7.19
N ARG A 15 58.64 27.89 -7.75
CA ARG A 15 58.26 26.99 -8.86
C ARG A 15 59.12 25.72 -8.85
N ARG A 16 58.55 24.51 -8.97
CA ARG A 16 58.39 23.40 -9.93
C ARG A 16 59.36 22.27 -9.58
N ILE A 17 58.98 21.00 -9.62
CA ILE A 17 59.15 19.79 -10.46
C ILE A 17 60.00 18.78 -9.70
N LEU A 18 59.61 17.46 -9.65
CA LEU A 18 59.80 16.08 -10.13
C LEU A 18 60.79 15.36 -9.21
N GLY A 19 60.46 14.19 -8.69
CA GLY A 19 60.91 12.78 -8.76
C GLY A 19 62.41 12.64 -8.46
N ASN A 20 62.75 11.78 -7.47
CA ASN A 20 63.81 10.74 -7.57
C ASN A 20 64.13 10.21 -6.15
N SER A 21 64.17 8.86 -5.95
CA SER A 21 64.96 7.62 -5.76
C SER A 21 66.00 7.79 -4.65
N ARG A 22 66.03 6.84 -3.70
CA ARG A 22 67.00 5.79 -3.30
C ARG A 22 67.40 6.02 -1.83
N GLN A 23 67.21 5.02 -0.97
CA GLN A 23 67.90 3.97 -0.20
C GLN A 23 68.68 4.60 0.97
N ALA A 24 68.50 3.97 2.16
CA ALA A 24 69.58 3.52 3.08
C ALA A 24 68.94 2.75 4.25
N LEU A 25 69.33 1.45 4.52
CA LEU A 25 70.12 0.43 5.22
C LEU A 25 70.34 0.80 6.69
N ARG A 26 70.10 -0.21 7.62
CA ARG A 26 71.05 -0.85 8.56
C ARG A 26 70.28 -1.79 9.49
N ALA A 27 70.74 -3.19 9.51
CA ALA A 27 71.78 -3.91 10.29
C ALA A 27 71.13 -5.06 11.07
N GLY A 28 71.66 -6.42 10.83
CA GLY A 28 72.78 -7.21 11.39
C GLY A 28 72.26 -8.31 12.33
N VAL A 29 72.59 -9.62 12.05
CA VAL A 29 73.63 -10.68 12.16
C VAL A 29 73.28 -11.57 13.36
N GLN A 30 73.28 -12.99 13.20
CA GLN A 30 74.21 -14.14 13.23
C GLN A 30 73.80 -15.08 14.38
N SER A 31 73.65 -16.47 14.05
CA SER A 31 74.51 -17.65 13.83
C SER A 31 74.07 -18.79 14.75
N LEU A 32 73.83 -20.09 14.29
CA LEU A 32 74.13 -21.43 13.75
C LEU A 32 74.01 -22.47 14.87
N PRO A 33 74.25 -23.98 14.56
CA PRO A 33 73.90 -25.10 13.67
C PRO A 33 73.90 -26.44 14.41
N ALA A 34 73.26 -27.56 13.87
CA ALA A 34 73.34 -28.83 13.11
C ALA A 34 73.03 -30.00 14.05
N THR A 35 72.16 -30.98 13.66
CA THR A 35 72.49 -32.42 13.56
C THR A 35 71.27 -33.18 13.00
N THR A 36 71.38 -34.01 11.96
CA THR A 36 71.20 -35.22 11.15
C THR A 36 70.46 -36.30 11.94
N VAL A 37 69.45 -37.06 11.39
CA VAL A 37 69.25 -38.37 10.72
C VAL A 37 67.91 -38.94 11.20
N LYS A 38 67.02 -39.48 10.30
CA LYS A 38 66.59 -40.74 9.67
C LYS A 38 65.17 -41.11 10.14
N LEU A 39 64.23 -41.36 9.21
CA LEU A 39 63.32 -42.36 8.62
C LEU A 39 62.49 -43.05 9.71
N LEU A 40 61.21 -42.65 9.77
CA LEU A 40 60.18 -43.65 10.15
C LEU A 40 58.91 -43.40 9.34
N ARG A 41 58.73 -44.14 8.21
CA ARG A 41 57.43 -44.64 7.73
C ARG A 41 56.48 -44.95 8.89
N ARG A 42 55.35 -44.02 8.96
CA ARG A 42 54.16 -44.39 9.77
C ARG A 42 52.92 -43.69 9.19
N VAL A 43 52.11 -44.34 8.38
CA VAL A 43 50.67 -44.59 8.22
C VAL A 43 49.88 -43.27 8.41
N PRO A 44 49.20 -42.73 7.25
CA PRO A 44 48.38 -41.53 7.41
C PRO A 44 47.13 -41.80 8.26
N PRO A 45 46.78 -40.95 9.26
CA PRO A 45 45.48 -40.92 9.95
C PRO A 45 44.35 -40.45 9.02
N PRO A 46 43.13 -40.99 9.13
CA PRO A 46 41.89 -40.84 8.35
C PRO A 46 41.47 -39.36 8.22
N VAL A 47 41.51 -38.77 6.96
CA VAL A 47 40.88 -37.55 6.41
C VAL A 47 39.55 -37.27 7.12
N PRO A 48 39.37 -36.14 7.86
CA PRO A 48 38.05 -35.67 8.36
C PRO A 48 37.16 -35.18 7.20
N ALA A 49 36.02 -35.86 6.91
CA ALA A 49 34.84 -35.50 6.12
C ALA A 49 34.68 -33.96 6.01
N PRO A 50 34.52 -33.41 4.78
CA PRO A 50 34.29 -31.98 4.56
C PRO A 50 32.96 -31.52 5.19
N ASN A 51 32.99 -30.60 6.18
CA ASN A 51 31.90 -29.76 6.73
C ASN A 51 30.81 -29.49 5.68
N PRO A 52 29.51 -29.75 6.05
CA PRO A 52 28.41 -29.32 5.16
C PRO A 52 28.40 -27.79 4.98
N PRO A 53 28.23 -27.35 3.73
CA PRO A 53 28.25 -25.91 3.49
C PRO A 53 27.21 -25.17 4.36
N PRO A 54 27.58 -23.88 4.78
CA PRO A 54 26.66 -23.02 5.56
C PRO A 54 25.35 -22.77 4.81
N ALA A 55 24.16 -23.19 5.38
CA ALA A 55 22.73 -22.84 5.14
C ALA A 55 22.60 -21.46 4.50
N GLU A 56 22.71 -21.39 3.19
CA GLU A 56 22.25 -20.40 2.19
C GLU A 56 20.95 -19.72 2.63
N HIS A 57 20.98 -18.66 3.32
CA HIS A 57 20.09 -17.48 3.29
C HIS A 57 19.19 -17.49 2.04
N LEU A 58 18.05 -18.16 2.02
CA LEU A 58 16.90 -18.07 1.07
C LEU A 58 16.60 -16.61 0.71
N THR A 59 17.30 -16.04 -0.22
CA THR A 59 16.90 -14.99 -1.18
C THR A 59 15.63 -15.39 -1.94
N PRO A 60 14.46 -14.64 -1.88
CA PRO A 60 13.29 -14.97 -2.71
C PRO A 60 13.68 -15.20 -4.17
N ALA A 61 13.93 -16.46 -4.73
CA ALA A 61 14.02 -17.00 -6.10
C ALA A 61 13.92 -15.88 -7.15
N SER A 62 14.90 -15.14 -7.52
CA SER A 62 15.17 -14.55 -8.84
C SER A 62 14.97 -15.57 -9.97
N ARG A 63 13.78 -15.67 -10.54
CA ARG A 63 13.28 -16.40 -11.72
C ARG A 63 14.26 -16.33 -12.88
N THR A 64 14.65 -17.45 -13.47
CA THR A 64 15.54 -17.58 -14.65
C THR A 64 14.76 -17.29 -15.93
N ALA A 65 14.76 -16.04 -16.58
CA ALA A 65 14.41 -15.69 -17.96
C ALA A 65 14.45 -16.92 -18.89
N MET A 66 13.22 -17.07 -19.65
CA MET A 66 13.22 -18.20 -20.60
C MET A 66 14.42 -18.12 -21.55
N ASP A 67 15.00 -19.35 -21.81
CA ASP A 67 16.20 -19.39 -22.70
C ASP A 67 15.79 -19.22 -24.17
N ARG A 68 16.71 -18.64 -24.89
CA ARG A 68 16.53 -18.61 -26.35
C ARG A 68 16.25 -20.02 -26.91
N GLY A 69 15.15 -20.08 -27.72
CA GLY A 69 14.81 -21.39 -28.35
C GLY A 69 13.73 -22.13 -27.55
N ALA A 70 13.45 -21.63 -26.36
CA ALA A 70 12.38 -22.26 -25.54
C ALA A 70 11.01 -22.09 -26.22
N GLN A 71 10.20 -23.17 -25.97
CA GLN A 71 8.82 -23.08 -26.53
C GLN A 71 7.86 -22.58 -25.46
N PHE A 72 7.05 -21.63 -25.85
CA PHE A 72 6.00 -21.14 -24.94
C PHE A 72 4.70 -20.88 -25.71
N ALA A 73 3.65 -21.63 -25.26
CA ALA A 73 2.32 -21.52 -25.90
C ALA A 73 2.43 -21.60 -27.42
N GLY A 74 3.34 -22.49 -27.89
CA GLY A 74 3.44 -22.72 -29.35
C GLY A 74 4.44 -21.75 -30.01
N TYR A 75 4.87 -20.70 -29.27
CA TYR A 75 5.87 -19.76 -29.81
C TYR A 75 7.29 -20.20 -29.44
N THR A 76 8.14 -19.79 -30.37
CA THR A 76 9.56 -20.05 -30.06
C THR A 76 10.24 -18.73 -29.64
N ILE A 77 10.84 -18.82 -28.38
CA ILE A 77 11.39 -17.57 -27.83
C ILE A 77 12.75 -17.30 -28.49
N LEU A 78 12.83 -16.00 -28.90
CA LEU A 78 14.10 -15.63 -29.57
C LEU A 78 15.00 -14.90 -28.56
N ARG A 79 14.42 -13.96 -27.93
CA ARG A 79 15.22 -13.28 -26.89
C ARG A 79 14.28 -12.48 -25.98
N GLN A 80 14.81 -12.08 -24.77
CA GLN A 80 14.00 -11.27 -23.84
C GLN A 80 14.16 -9.77 -24.16
N LEU A 81 12.98 -9.10 -24.21
CA LEU A 81 13.02 -7.66 -24.56
C LEU A 81 12.98 -6.81 -23.29
N GLY A 82 12.43 -7.41 -22.21
CA GLY A 82 12.36 -6.65 -20.94
C GLY A 82 11.71 -7.52 -19.85
N ALA A 83 12.09 -7.12 -18.62
CA ALA A 83 11.49 -7.83 -17.47
C ALA A 83 11.14 -6.82 -16.37
N GLY A 84 9.90 -6.94 -15.90
CA GLY A 84 9.47 -6.11 -14.75
C GLY A 84 8.72 -6.97 -13.72
N GLY A 85 8.37 -6.30 -12.51
CA GLY A 85 7.66 -6.94 -11.38
C GLY A 85 6.31 -7.54 -11.81
N MET A 86 5.83 -7.16 -13.02
CA MET A 86 4.46 -7.59 -13.35
C MET A 86 4.45 -8.51 -14.58
N ALA A 87 5.51 -8.36 -15.41
CA ALA A 87 5.48 -9.21 -16.62
C ALA A 87 6.87 -9.28 -17.24
N GLU A 88 7.03 -10.36 -17.95
CA GLU A 88 8.20 -10.48 -18.85
C GLU A 88 7.78 -10.40 -20.32
N VAL A 89 8.72 -9.74 -21.04
CA VAL A 89 8.36 -9.55 -22.46
C VAL A 89 9.45 -10.20 -23.34
N TYR A 90 8.88 -10.93 -24.33
CA TYR A 90 9.84 -11.70 -25.15
C TYR A 90 9.53 -11.46 -26.64
N LEU A 91 10.62 -11.44 -27.39
CA LEU A 91 10.45 -11.58 -28.84
C LEU A 91 10.39 -13.07 -29.23
N ALA A 92 9.40 -13.38 -30.07
CA ALA A 92 9.23 -14.83 -30.31
C ALA A 92 8.78 -15.04 -31.77
N LEU A 93 9.14 -16.27 -32.28
CA LEU A 93 8.64 -16.67 -33.61
C LEU A 93 7.26 -17.31 -33.49
N HIS A 94 6.47 -16.78 -34.44
CA HIS A 94 5.13 -17.40 -34.48
C HIS A 94 5.19 -18.86 -34.96
N PRO A 95 4.32 -19.76 -34.37
CA PRO A 95 4.45 -21.21 -34.62
C PRO A 95 4.07 -21.57 -36.05
N ARG A 96 3.24 -20.71 -36.69
CA ARG A 96 2.72 -21.16 -37.99
C ARG A 96 2.99 -20.12 -39.07
N LEU A 97 3.19 -18.94 -38.65
CA LEU A 97 3.34 -17.88 -39.66
C LEU A 97 4.78 -17.34 -39.60
N PRO A 98 5.29 -16.99 -40.82
CA PRO A 98 6.67 -16.47 -40.85
C PRO A 98 6.74 -15.02 -40.35
N ARG A 99 6.37 -14.81 -39.16
CA ARG A 99 6.43 -13.46 -38.56
C ARG A 99 6.93 -13.58 -37.11
N ARG A 100 7.34 -12.33 -36.58
CA ARG A 100 7.77 -12.27 -35.15
C ARG A 100 6.72 -11.52 -34.32
N ASP A 101 6.60 -12.14 -33.05
CA ASP A 101 5.63 -11.49 -32.14
C ASP A 101 6.32 -11.16 -30.81
N VAL A 102 5.67 -10.14 -30.25
CA VAL A 102 6.05 -9.92 -28.84
C VAL A 102 5.09 -10.69 -27.93
N ILE A 103 5.82 -11.40 -26.94
CA ILE A 103 4.99 -12.17 -26.00
C ILE A 103 5.22 -11.58 -24.60
N LYS A 104 4.06 -11.16 -24.15
CA LYS A 104 4.13 -10.67 -22.75
C LYS A 104 3.52 -11.72 -21.80
N VAL A 105 4.38 -12.07 -20.86
CA VAL A 105 3.96 -13.13 -19.93
C VAL A 105 3.82 -12.49 -18.53
N LEU A 106 2.58 -12.71 -17.94
CA LEU A 106 2.33 -12.07 -16.63
C LEU A 106 2.84 -12.96 -15.50
N ALA A 107 3.28 -12.28 -14.41
CA ALA A 107 3.85 -13.04 -13.27
C ALA A 107 2.78 -13.92 -12.63
N GLU A 108 3.15 -15.06 -12.08
CA GLU A 108 2.24 -16.07 -11.51
C GLU A 108 1.42 -15.47 -10.36
N ALA A 109 2.10 -14.61 -9.54
CA ALA A 109 1.40 -14.01 -8.38
C ALA A 109 0.20 -13.16 -8.83
N ILE A 110 0.35 -12.58 -10.05
CA ILE A 110 -0.76 -11.75 -10.55
C ILE A 110 -1.81 -12.64 -11.24
N THR A 111 -1.34 -13.69 -11.81
CA THR A 111 -2.24 -14.60 -12.55
C THR A 111 -3.13 -15.38 -11.57
N ALA A 112 -2.75 -15.52 -10.26
CA ALA A 112 -3.48 -16.37 -9.30
C ALA A 112 -4.71 -15.63 -8.75
N ASP A 113 -4.80 -14.36 -8.99
CA ASP A 113 -5.95 -13.55 -8.56
C ASP A 113 -7.12 -13.66 -9.56
N SER A 114 -8.27 -14.28 -9.11
CA SER A 114 -9.39 -14.60 -10.04
C SER A 114 -10.06 -13.32 -10.56
N GLU A 115 -10.13 -12.26 -9.76
CA GLU A 115 -10.70 -10.99 -10.25
C GLU A 115 -9.82 -10.36 -11.34
N PHE A 116 -8.55 -10.40 -11.15
CA PHE A 116 -7.63 -9.87 -12.19
C PHE A 116 -7.72 -10.69 -13.48
N ARG A 117 -7.79 -11.89 -13.30
CA ARG A 117 -7.88 -12.77 -14.49
C ARG A 117 -9.11 -12.40 -15.33
N GLU A 118 -10.26 -12.29 -14.67
CA GLU A 118 -11.49 -11.97 -15.43
C GLU A 118 -11.36 -10.61 -16.11
N ARG A 119 -10.81 -9.68 -15.43
CA ARG A 119 -10.63 -8.36 -16.06
C ARG A 119 -9.62 -8.42 -17.21
N PHE A 120 -8.51 -9.11 -16.88
CA PHE A 120 -7.53 -9.28 -17.97
C PHE A 120 -8.18 -9.85 -19.23
N ASN A 121 -8.98 -10.87 -19.06
CA ASN A 121 -9.59 -11.49 -20.25
C ASN A 121 -10.57 -10.52 -20.93
N ARG A 122 -11.31 -9.80 -20.10
CA ARG A 122 -12.27 -8.84 -20.70
C ARG A 122 -11.52 -7.74 -21.47
N GLU A 123 -10.52 -7.17 -20.86
CA GLU A 123 -9.79 -6.06 -21.51
C GLU A 123 -8.97 -6.57 -22.71
N ALA A 124 -8.37 -7.73 -22.53
CA ALA A 124 -7.62 -8.30 -23.68
C ALA A 124 -8.56 -8.57 -24.87
N ASP A 125 -9.83 -8.96 -24.54
CA ASP A 125 -10.79 -9.18 -25.64
C ASP A 125 -11.11 -7.86 -26.35
N LEU A 126 -11.22 -6.87 -25.55
CA LEU A 126 -11.51 -5.57 -26.20
C LEU A 126 -10.30 -5.07 -26.98
N ALA A 127 -9.15 -5.23 -26.37
CA ALA A 127 -7.92 -4.78 -27.04
C ALA A 127 -7.71 -5.52 -28.38
N ALA A 128 -8.09 -6.77 -28.42
CA ALA A 128 -7.88 -7.56 -29.66
C ALA A 128 -8.78 -7.05 -30.79
N THR A 129 -9.83 -6.32 -30.39
CA THR A 129 -10.73 -5.83 -31.47
C THR A 129 -10.24 -4.48 -32.01
N LEU A 130 -9.23 -3.96 -31.40
CA LEU A 130 -8.81 -2.63 -31.87
C LEU A 130 -8.04 -2.74 -33.19
N TRP A 131 -8.50 -1.93 -34.12
CA TRP A 131 -7.84 -1.86 -35.44
C TRP A 131 -7.64 -0.39 -35.83
N HIS A 132 -6.46 0.06 -35.49
CA HIS A 132 -6.11 1.49 -35.71
C HIS A 132 -4.64 1.60 -36.10
N PRO A 133 -4.36 2.60 -37.04
CA PRO A 133 -2.99 2.70 -37.57
C PRO A 133 -1.97 3.04 -36.47
N HIS A 134 -2.45 3.56 -35.35
CA HIS A 134 -1.47 3.99 -34.33
C HIS A 134 -1.59 3.16 -33.06
N VAL A 135 -2.24 1.92 -33.23
CA VAL A 135 -2.32 1.01 -32.07
C VAL A 135 -1.59 -0.29 -32.45
N VAL A 136 -0.83 -0.75 -31.47
CA VAL A 136 -0.17 -2.04 -31.73
C VAL A 136 -1.23 -3.15 -31.68
N GLY A 137 -1.16 -3.97 -32.73
CA GLY A 137 -2.20 -5.02 -32.85
C GLY A 137 -1.96 -6.17 -31.87
N VAL A 138 -3.11 -6.58 -31.24
CA VAL A 138 -3.05 -7.78 -30.35
C VAL A 138 -3.53 -8.99 -31.14
N HIS A 139 -2.62 -10.05 -31.10
CA HIS A 139 -2.96 -11.21 -31.96
C HIS A 139 -3.63 -12.32 -31.16
N ASP A 140 -3.12 -12.53 -29.93
CA ASP A 140 -3.67 -13.68 -29.17
C ASP A 140 -3.42 -13.46 -27.67
N ARG A 141 -4.30 -14.18 -26.96
CA ARG A 141 -4.10 -14.22 -25.49
C ARG A 141 -4.49 -15.59 -24.95
N GLY A 142 -3.91 -15.85 -23.72
CA GLY A 142 -4.28 -17.18 -23.18
C GLY A 142 -3.52 -17.46 -21.87
N GLU A 143 -3.78 -18.70 -21.52
CA GLU A 143 -3.08 -19.18 -20.31
C GLU A 143 -2.24 -20.41 -20.66
N PHE A 144 -0.98 -20.30 -20.19
CA PHE A 144 -0.06 -21.44 -20.42
C PHE A 144 0.78 -21.66 -19.16
N ASN A 145 0.62 -22.90 -18.60
CA ASN A 145 1.31 -23.27 -17.35
C ASN A 145 0.94 -22.33 -16.20
N GLY A 146 -0.43 -22.01 -16.27
CA GLY A 146 -0.91 -21.24 -15.09
C GLY A 146 -0.55 -19.74 -15.20
N GLN A 147 -0.07 -19.31 -16.39
CA GLN A 147 0.28 -17.88 -16.54
C GLN A 147 -0.46 -17.27 -17.74
N LEU A 148 -0.91 -16.12 -17.43
CA LEU A 148 -1.60 -15.43 -18.53
C LEU A 148 -0.58 -14.79 -19.47
N TRP A 149 -0.89 -14.85 -20.72
CA TRP A 149 0.04 -14.28 -21.70
C TRP A 149 -0.76 -13.62 -22.83
N ILE A 150 -0.04 -12.65 -23.43
CA ILE A 150 -0.66 -11.99 -24.60
C ILE A 150 0.41 -11.78 -25.68
N SER A 151 -0.05 -12.03 -26.95
CA SER A 151 0.88 -11.79 -28.07
C SER A 151 0.46 -10.57 -28.89
N MET A 152 1.48 -9.85 -29.40
CA MET A 152 1.18 -8.61 -30.15
C MET A 152 2.22 -8.42 -31.25
N ASP A 153 1.95 -7.34 -32.06
CA ASP A 153 2.89 -7.06 -33.16
C ASP A 153 4.27 -6.69 -32.60
N TYR A 154 5.25 -7.28 -33.28
CA TYR A 154 6.61 -6.75 -32.99
C TYR A 154 6.89 -5.52 -33.86
N VAL A 155 7.18 -4.44 -33.16
CA VAL A 155 7.48 -3.20 -33.92
C VAL A 155 9.00 -2.97 -33.87
N GLU A 156 9.52 -3.10 -35.08
CA GLU A 156 10.99 -2.85 -35.13
C GLU A 156 11.29 -1.35 -35.07
N GLY A 157 11.86 -0.87 -33.96
CA GLY A 157 12.19 0.57 -33.78
C GLY A 157 12.55 0.85 -32.32
N THR A 158 12.40 2.17 -31.96
CA THR A 158 12.70 2.59 -30.56
C THR A 158 11.42 3.12 -29.89
N ASP A 159 11.49 3.27 -28.57
CA ASP A 159 10.37 3.98 -27.93
C ASP A 159 10.75 5.44 -27.62
N ALA A 160 9.69 6.26 -27.43
CA ALA A 160 9.89 7.72 -27.31
C ALA A 160 10.76 8.04 -26.08
N ALA A 161 10.66 7.15 -25.06
CA ALA A 161 11.51 7.41 -23.87
C ALA A 161 12.99 7.28 -24.22
N ARG A 162 13.32 6.18 -24.88
CA ARG A 162 14.72 5.99 -25.29
C ARG A 162 15.17 7.08 -26.28
N LEU A 163 14.26 7.50 -27.18
CA LEU A 163 14.62 8.57 -28.14
C LEU A 163 14.98 9.85 -27.40
N VAL A 164 14.20 10.23 -26.39
CA VAL A 164 14.49 11.48 -25.67
C VAL A 164 15.79 11.32 -24.86
N ARG A 165 15.96 10.19 -24.25
CA ARG A 165 17.15 9.99 -23.40
C ARG A 165 18.43 9.96 -24.23
N GLU A 166 18.37 9.39 -25.44
CA GLU A 166 19.66 9.14 -26.13
C GLU A 166 19.93 10.22 -27.18
N SER A 167 18.82 10.86 -27.65
CA SER A 167 19.14 11.72 -28.83
C SER A 167 18.60 13.13 -28.58
N HIS A 168 17.71 13.27 -27.60
CA HIS A 168 17.09 14.61 -27.45
C HIS A 168 16.88 14.89 -25.96
N PRO A 169 17.97 15.07 -25.20
CA PRO A 169 17.84 15.27 -23.74
C PRO A 169 17.23 16.63 -23.40
N ASP A 170 17.21 17.54 -24.43
CA ASP A 170 16.60 18.86 -24.13
C ASP A 170 15.21 18.96 -24.76
N GLY A 171 14.71 17.81 -25.11
CA GLY A 171 13.34 17.81 -25.69
C GLY A 171 13.36 17.69 -27.20
N LEU A 172 12.21 17.21 -27.79
CA LEU A 172 12.05 17.06 -29.26
C LEU A 172 11.50 18.36 -29.85
N GLY A 173 11.77 18.53 -31.19
CA GLY A 173 11.12 19.66 -31.87
C GLY A 173 9.58 19.64 -31.73
N ALA A 174 9.04 20.82 -31.60
CA ALA A 174 7.58 20.95 -31.35
C ALA A 174 6.77 20.26 -32.45
N GLN A 175 7.28 20.33 -33.67
CA GLN A 175 6.49 19.70 -34.77
C GLN A 175 6.52 18.17 -34.65
N ASP A 176 7.66 17.66 -34.24
CA ASP A 176 7.73 16.20 -34.04
C ASP A 176 6.80 15.75 -32.90
N VAL A 177 6.79 16.53 -31.86
CA VAL A 177 5.92 16.16 -30.71
C VAL A 177 4.46 16.27 -31.14
N CYS A 178 4.10 17.26 -31.93
CA CYS A 178 2.71 17.37 -32.42
C CYS A 178 2.31 16.14 -33.23
N ALA A 179 3.25 15.66 -34.08
CA ALA A 179 2.92 14.44 -34.87
C ALA A 179 2.67 13.24 -33.95
N ILE A 180 3.50 13.11 -32.90
CA ILE A 180 3.33 11.98 -31.96
C ILE A 180 2.02 12.16 -31.18
N LEU A 181 1.82 13.35 -30.74
CA LEU A 181 0.62 13.63 -29.95
C LEU A 181 -0.66 13.39 -30.76
N THR A 182 -0.65 13.84 -31.95
CA THR A 182 -1.86 13.65 -32.78
C THR A 182 -2.13 12.17 -33.02
N ALA A 183 -1.09 11.44 -33.32
CA ALA A 183 -1.27 9.98 -33.56
C ALA A 183 -1.76 9.27 -32.29
N VAL A 184 -1.15 9.60 -31.17
CA VAL A 184 -1.48 8.85 -29.94
C VAL A 184 -2.87 9.29 -29.46
N ALA A 185 -3.18 10.59 -29.59
CA ALA A 185 -4.54 11.06 -29.21
C ALA A 185 -5.63 10.35 -30.02
N GLY A 186 -5.36 10.22 -31.33
CA GLY A 186 -6.33 9.45 -32.16
C GLY A 186 -6.50 8.01 -31.68
N ALA A 187 -5.41 7.38 -31.36
CA ALA A 187 -5.49 5.98 -30.89
C ALA A 187 -6.24 5.89 -29.56
N LEU A 188 -6.01 6.83 -28.67
CA LEU A 188 -6.68 6.76 -27.34
C LEU A 188 -8.18 7.01 -27.49
N ASP A 189 -8.50 8.05 -28.23
CA ASP A 189 -9.94 8.31 -28.38
C ASP A 189 -10.66 7.16 -29.10
N TYR A 190 -9.90 6.58 -30.10
CA TYR A 190 -10.49 5.38 -30.76
C TYR A 190 -10.77 4.29 -29.73
N ALA A 191 -9.91 4.01 -28.88
CA ALA A 191 -10.12 2.98 -27.83
C ALA A 191 -11.21 3.41 -26.85
N HIS A 192 -11.19 4.69 -26.44
CA HIS A 192 -12.22 5.18 -25.50
C HIS A 192 -13.63 4.97 -26.06
N ASP A 193 -13.81 5.16 -27.31
CA ASP A 193 -15.15 4.99 -27.91
C ASP A 193 -15.61 3.52 -27.85
N ARG A 194 -14.69 2.71 -27.43
CA ARG A 194 -15.08 1.27 -27.33
C ARG A 194 -14.99 0.81 -25.88
N GLY A 195 -14.85 1.79 -25.00
CA GLY A 195 -14.96 1.48 -23.55
C GLY A 195 -13.63 0.96 -22.98
N LEU A 196 -12.57 1.25 -23.71
CA LEU A 196 -11.28 0.71 -23.22
C LEU A 196 -10.35 1.90 -22.88
N LEU A 197 -9.91 1.92 -21.60
CA LEU A 197 -8.92 2.95 -21.19
C LEU A 197 -7.51 2.37 -21.25
N HIS A 198 -6.54 3.33 -21.54
CA HIS A 198 -5.15 2.82 -21.60
C HIS A 198 -4.57 2.73 -20.18
N ARG A 199 -4.51 3.82 -19.35
CA ARG A 199 -4.19 3.88 -17.91
C ARG A 199 -2.68 3.92 -17.69
N ASP A 200 -1.95 3.90 -18.76
CA ASP A 200 -0.49 3.95 -18.55
C ASP A 200 0.17 4.61 -19.77
N VAL A 201 -0.33 5.72 -20.04
CA VAL A 201 0.26 6.44 -21.19
C VAL A 201 1.56 7.10 -20.72
N LYS A 202 2.68 6.78 -21.48
CA LYS A 202 4.02 7.35 -21.19
C LYS A 202 4.93 7.12 -22.39
N PRO A 203 6.07 7.85 -22.35
CA PRO A 203 6.93 7.76 -23.53
C PRO A 203 7.40 6.32 -23.80
N ALA A 204 7.55 5.51 -22.81
CA ALA A 204 8.05 4.13 -23.01
C ALA A 204 7.00 3.26 -23.70
N ASN A 205 5.78 3.73 -23.76
CA ASN A 205 4.74 2.93 -24.45
C ASN A 205 4.43 3.48 -25.84
N ILE A 206 5.15 4.48 -26.28
CA ILE A 206 4.97 5.01 -27.65
C ILE A 206 6.15 4.53 -28.51
N LEU A 207 5.77 3.66 -29.51
CA LEU A 207 6.82 3.06 -30.36
C LEU A 207 6.94 3.81 -31.70
N LEU A 208 8.17 4.03 -32.03
CA LEU A 208 8.44 4.72 -33.31
C LEU A 208 9.29 3.82 -34.21
N THR A 209 8.68 3.78 -35.54
CA THR A 209 9.50 3.00 -36.50
C THR A 209 10.47 3.95 -37.21
N HIS A 210 11.68 3.53 -37.28
CA HIS A 210 12.66 4.33 -38.07
C HIS A 210 12.61 5.81 -37.67
N PRO A 211 13.09 6.26 -36.46
CA PRO A 211 12.95 7.60 -35.88
C PRO A 211 13.57 8.68 -36.77
N GLU A 212 14.44 8.25 -37.79
CA GLU A 212 15.11 9.28 -38.62
C GLU A 212 14.60 9.22 -40.06
N GLY A 213 13.56 8.41 -40.36
CA GLY A 213 13.11 8.19 -41.75
C GLY A 213 11.80 8.97 -42.01
N ASP A 214 11.49 9.40 -43.24
CA ASP A 214 10.33 10.18 -43.71
C ASP A 214 9.02 9.38 -43.55
N GLU A 215 9.09 8.06 -43.22
CA GLU A 215 7.84 7.26 -43.09
C GLU A 215 7.77 6.63 -41.70
N ARG A 216 8.03 7.49 -40.68
CA ARG A 216 8.04 6.93 -39.30
C ARG A 216 6.62 6.64 -38.84
N ARG A 217 6.47 5.37 -38.40
CA ARG A 217 5.15 5.01 -37.84
C ARG A 217 5.16 5.24 -36.32
N ILE A 218 4.00 5.69 -35.79
CA ILE A 218 3.83 5.92 -34.34
C ILE A 218 2.74 4.97 -33.82
N LEU A 219 3.24 4.21 -32.90
CA LEU A 219 2.28 3.17 -32.44
C LEU A 219 2.22 3.20 -30.91
N LEU A 220 0.96 3.15 -30.45
CA LEU A 220 0.76 3.07 -28.98
C LEU A 220 0.63 1.61 -28.54
N ALA A 221 1.53 1.27 -27.57
CA ALA A 221 1.55 -0.14 -27.13
C ALA A 221 0.98 -0.25 -25.72
N ASP A 222 0.57 -1.49 -25.27
CA ASP A 222 0.29 -1.91 -23.88
C ASP A 222 -1.00 -1.26 -23.38
N PHE A 223 -2.10 -1.56 -24.08
CA PHE A 223 -3.39 -1.09 -23.54
C PHE A 223 -3.75 -1.88 -22.28
N GLY A 224 -3.67 -1.27 -21.16
CA GLY A 224 -3.96 -1.55 -19.74
C GLY A 224 -4.49 -2.97 -19.51
N VAL A 225 -4.07 -3.98 -20.31
CA VAL A 225 -4.66 -5.34 -20.20
C VAL A 225 -4.01 -6.04 -19.01
N ALA A 226 -3.05 -5.38 -18.29
CA ALA A 226 -2.35 -6.11 -17.22
C ALA A 226 -2.15 -5.19 -16.01
N ARG A 227 -3.09 -4.07 -15.97
CA ARG A 227 -2.76 -3.22 -14.80
C ARG A 227 -3.93 -3.25 -13.80
N HIS A 228 -3.52 -3.50 -12.49
CA HIS A 228 -4.44 -3.53 -11.33
C HIS A 228 -4.88 -2.10 -10.96
N LEU A 229 -6.14 -1.66 -11.15
CA LEU A 229 -6.70 -0.39 -10.64
C LEU A 229 -6.37 -0.18 -9.16
N ALA A 230 -6.07 -1.33 -8.39
CA ALA A 230 -5.71 -1.24 -6.96
C ALA A 230 -4.22 -0.93 -6.78
N ASP A 231 -3.38 -1.07 -7.85
CA ASP A 231 -1.92 -0.82 -7.77
C ASP A 231 -1.62 0.68 -7.95
N ILE A 232 -2.66 1.46 -8.42
CA ILE A 232 -2.38 2.90 -8.53
C ILE A 232 -2.87 3.61 -7.25
N SER A 233 -3.85 3.00 -6.46
CA SER A 233 -4.35 3.51 -5.16
C SER A 233 -3.52 2.96 -4.01
N GLY A 234 -2.53 1.87 -4.29
CA GLY A 234 -1.60 1.23 -3.34
C GLY A 234 -0.15 1.65 -3.62
N ILE A 235 0.10 2.83 -4.38
CA ILE A 235 1.40 3.35 -4.86
C ILE A 235 2.18 3.90 -3.66
N THR A 236 1.63 3.69 -2.38
CA THR A 236 2.45 4.19 -1.25
C THR A 236 3.00 3.00 -0.45
N GLN A 237 2.93 1.68 -1.04
CA GLN A 237 3.32 0.55 -0.16
C GLN A 237 4.18 -0.44 -0.96
N THR A 238 5.50 -0.11 -1.38
CA THR A 238 6.67 -1.02 -1.48
C THR A 238 6.76 -1.59 -2.91
N ASN A 239 7.63 -0.87 -3.74
CA ASN A 239 8.57 -1.09 -4.86
C ASN A 239 7.94 -0.66 -6.18
N VAL A 240 7.56 0.64 -6.18
CA VAL A 240 7.08 1.23 -7.45
C VAL A 240 8.30 1.65 -8.28
N ALA A 241 8.58 0.99 -9.37
CA ALA A 241 9.45 1.60 -10.40
C ALA A 241 9.20 3.11 -10.52
N VAL A 242 9.83 4.03 -9.77
CA VAL A 242 9.97 5.50 -9.86
C VAL A 242 9.52 5.99 -11.25
N GLY A 243 9.29 5.07 -12.28
CA GLY A 243 9.10 5.52 -13.68
C GLY A 243 7.61 5.56 -14.07
N THR A 244 6.58 4.97 -13.24
CA THR A 244 5.18 4.84 -13.67
C THR A 244 4.31 5.91 -12.99
N VAL A 245 4.75 6.63 -11.95
CA VAL A 245 3.88 7.63 -11.25
C VAL A 245 4.07 9.00 -11.91
N ALA A 246 5.08 9.09 -12.76
CA ALA A 246 5.43 10.43 -13.28
C ALA A 246 4.36 10.92 -14.26
N TYR A 247 3.46 9.96 -14.65
CA TYR A 247 2.53 10.42 -15.69
C TYR A 247 1.09 10.14 -15.27
N ALA A 248 0.94 9.64 -14.07
CA ALA A 248 -0.41 9.18 -13.65
C ALA A 248 -1.26 10.40 -13.26
N ALA A 249 -2.56 10.25 -13.66
CA ALA A 249 -3.49 11.34 -13.30
C ALA A 249 -3.80 11.34 -11.80
N PRO A 250 -4.23 12.50 -11.26
CA PRO A 250 -4.53 12.60 -9.83
C PRO A 250 -5.62 11.61 -9.39
N GLU A 251 -6.64 11.48 -10.17
CA GLU A 251 -7.73 10.55 -9.78
C GLU A 251 -7.26 9.09 -9.81
N GLN A 252 -6.30 8.84 -10.71
CA GLN A 252 -5.73 7.47 -10.68
C GLN A 252 -4.93 7.24 -9.40
N LEU A 253 -4.24 8.23 -8.94
CA LEU A 253 -3.41 8.09 -7.73
C LEU A 253 -4.28 8.13 -6.47
N ALA A 254 -5.42 8.78 -6.55
CA ALA A 254 -6.33 8.90 -5.40
C ALA A 254 -7.30 7.73 -5.33
N GLY A 255 -7.23 6.89 -6.35
CA GLY A 255 -8.11 5.70 -6.38
C GLY A 255 -9.58 6.09 -6.55
N THR A 256 -9.87 7.28 -7.18
CA THR A 256 -11.27 7.70 -7.46
C THR A 256 -11.67 7.24 -8.87
N ASN A 257 -12.91 7.55 -9.30
CA ASN A 257 -13.36 7.08 -10.63
C ASN A 257 -12.50 7.66 -11.76
N ILE A 258 -12.10 6.66 -12.60
CA ILE A 258 -11.22 7.06 -13.72
C ILE A 258 -12.02 6.97 -15.02
N ASP A 259 -11.97 8.11 -15.71
CA ASP A 259 -12.56 8.05 -17.09
C ASP A 259 -11.50 8.46 -18.12
N ARG A 260 -11.92 8.67 -19.36
CA ARG A 260 -11.01 8.90 -20.49
C ARG A 260 -10.09 10.10 -20.23
N ARG A 261 -10.51 10.96 -19.35
CA ARG A 261 -9.72 12.18 -19.09
C ARG A 261 -8.44 11.85 -18.31
N ALA A 262 -8.43 10.74 -17.68
CA ALA A 262 -7.15 10.29 -17.07
C ALA A 262 -6.08 10.05 -18.14
N ASP A 263 -6.42 9.36 -19.22
CA ASP A 263 -5.46 9.16 -20.33
C ASP A 263 -5.08 10.50 -20.97
N GLN A 264 -6.03 11.44 -20.98
CA GLN A 264 -5.69 12.78 -21.51
C GLN A 264 -4.64 13.46 -20.62
N TYR A 265 -4.83 13.39 -19.34
CA TYR A 265 -3.82 13.93 -18.42
C TYR A 265 -2.45 13.27 -18.66
N ALA A 266 -2.44 11.97 -18.70
CA ALA A 266 -1.18 11.26 -18.94
C ALA A 266 -0.55 11.64 -20.29
N LEU A 267 -1.42 11.81 -21.29
CA LEU A 267 -0.88 12.23 -22.60
C LEU A 267 -0.26 13.63 -22.51
N ALA A 268 -0.91 14.51 -21.72
CA ALA A 268 -0.32 15.86 -21.54
C ALA A 268 1.02 15.78 -20.81
N ALA A 269 1.08 15.00 -19.76
CA ALA A 269 2.36 14.83 -19.05
C ALA A 269 3.43 14.23 -19.98
N THR A 270 3.01 13.30 -20.84
CA THR A 270 3.95 12.71 -21.82
C THR A 270 4.42 13.77 -22.82
N ALA A 271 3.51 14.57 -23.27
CA ALA A 271 3.89 15.62 -24.23
C ALA A 271 4.84 16.64 -23.55
N PHE A 272 4.53 16.94 -22.29
CA PHE A 272 5.44 17.84 -21.55
C PHE A 272 6.86 17.25 -21.52
N HIS A 273 6.94 15.99 -21.28
CA HIS A 273 8.26 15.34 -21.23
C HIS A 273 8.95 15.35 -22.58
N LEU A 274 8.18 15.08 -23.57
CA LEU A 274 8.81 15.03 -24.90
C LEU A 274 9.28 16.42 -25.32
N LEU A 275 8.59 17.43 -24.88
CA LEU A 275 8.97 18.79 -25.32
C LEU A 275 10.12 19.32 -24.46
N THR A 276 10.15 18.83 -23.21
CA THR A 276 11.10 19.53 -22.32
C THR A 276 12.25 18.59 -21.96
N GLY A 277 12.03 17.28 -22.30
CA GLY A 277 13.10 16.30 -21.96
C GLY A 277 12.92 15.75 -20.55
N THR A 278 12.14 16.37 -19.75
CA THR A 278 11.85 15.84 -18.40
C THR A 278 10.34 15.92 -18.11
N PRO A 279 9.82 14.95 -17.29
CA PRO A 279 8.39 15.01 -16.96
C PRO A 279 8.04 16.23 -16.10
N PRO A 280 6.71 16.52 -16.01
CA PRO A 280 6.32 17.75 -15.28
C PRO A 280 6.76 17.71 -13.81
N PHE A 281 6.65 16.53 -13.21
CA PHE A 281 7.13 16.42 -11.82
C PHE A 281 8.16 15.31 -11.72
N ARG A 282 9.32 15.72 -11.22
CA ARG A 282 10.41 14.74 -11.07
C ARG A 282 11.02 14.87 -9.66
N ASN A 283 10.98 13.68 -9.03
CA ASN A 283 11.59 13.60 -7.70
C ASN A 283 12.04 12.16 -7.42
N PRO A 284 13.25 12.09 -6.74
CA PRO A 284 13.73 10.72 -6.45
C PRO A 284 12.76 9.97 -5.54
N ASN A 285 11.99 10.80 -4.77
CA ASN A 285 10.97 10.17 -3.91
C ASN A 285 9.61 10.06 -4.60
N PRO A 286 9.11 8.88 -4.95
CA PRO A 286 7.85 8.68 -5.68
C PRO A 286 6.64 9.23 -4.90
N VAL A 287 6.74 9.23 -3.59
CA VAL A 287 5.63 9.81 -2.80
C VAL A 287 5.55 11.32 -3.03
N ALA A 288 6.71 11.90 -3.17
CA ALA A 288 6.70 13.36 -3.47
C ALA A 288 6.09 13.63 -4.85
N VAL A 289 6.47 12.81 -5.81
CA VAL A 289 5.88 13.01 -7.15
C VAL A 289 4.37 12.81 -7.11
N ILE A 290 3.95 11.86 -6.35
CA ILE A 290 2.49 11.64 -6.23
C ILE A 290 1.84 12.89 -5.62
N SER A 291 2.43 13.32 -4.50
CA SER A 291 1.87 14.53 -3.88
C SER A 291 1.80 15.70 -4.87
N GLN A 292 2.81 15.85 -5.69
CA GLN A 292 2.83 16.95 -6.67
C GLN A 292 1.72 16.79 -7.72
N HIS A 293 1.56 15.58 -8.14
CA HIS A 293 0.47 15.39 -9.12
C HIS A 293 -0.90 15.63 -8.46
N LEU A 294 -0.98 15.50 -7.11
CA LEU A 294 -2.29 15.65 -6.45
C LEU A 294 -2.52 17.11 -6.05
N HIS A 295 -1.35 17.84 -5.88
CA HIS A 295 -1.69 19.10 -5.17
C HIS A 295 -0.97 20.27 -5.85
N ASP A 296 0.17 20.04 -6.53
CA ASP A 296 0.93 21.20 -7.04
C ASP A 296 0.44 21.63 -8.43
N ASP A 297 0.60 22.95 -8.65
CA ASP A 297 0.35 23.39 -10.04
C ASP A 297 1.47 22.90 -10.98
N PRO A 298 0.99 22.51 -12.27
CA PRO A 298 2.05 22.04 -13.18
C PRO A 298 2.99 23.18 -13.59
N PRO A 299 4.32 22.86 -13.70
CA PRO A 299 5.24 23.87 -14.22
C PRO A 299 4.85 24.33 -15.64
N ARG A 300 5.23 25.61 -15.83
CA ARG A 300 4.96 26.11 -17.20
C ARG A 300 6.01 25.58 -18.19
N ILE A 301 5.55 25.30 -19.38
CA ILE A 301 6.50 24.81 -20.41
C ILE A 301 7.57 25.87 -20.67
N SER A 302 7.17 27.12 -20.55
CA SER A 302 8.10 28.23 -20.87
C SER A 302 9.20 28.35 -19.81
N ASP A 303 9.02 27.70 -18.69
CA ASP A 303 10.15 27.66 -17.72
C ASP A 303 11.30 26.79 -18.25
N TYR A 304 11.00 25.92 -19.17
CA TYR A 304 12.05 25.03 -19.73
C TYR A 304 12.38 25.42 -21.17
N ARG A 305 11.31 25.74 -21.90
CA ARG A 305 11.47 26.10 -23.32
C ARG A 305 10.69 27.40 -23.59
N PRO A 306 11.38 28.62 -23.40
CA PRO A 306 10.69 29.92 -23.51
C PRO A 306 10.08 30.12 -24.90
N ASP A 307 10.72 29.50 -25.93
CA ASP A 307 10.17 29.66 -27.30
C ASP A 307 8.81 28.98 -27.44
N LEU A 308 8.35 28.26 -26.37
CA LEU A 308 7.07 27.55 -26.51
C LEU A 308 6.09 28.11 -25.48
N ALA A 309 6.18 29.33 -25.16
CA ALA A 309 5.31 29.97 -24.14
C ALA A 309 3.85 29.94 -24.58
N CYS A 310 3.68 29.87 -25.87
CA CYS A 310 2.30 29.83 -26.40
C CYS A 310 1.58 28.56 -25.93
N LEU A 311 2.25 27.61 -25.25
CA LEU A 311 1.62 26.34 -24.88
C LEU A 311 1.28 26.35 -23.39
N ASP A 312 1.61 27.40 -22.65
CA ASP A 312 1.47 27.38 -21.18
C ASP A 312 0.01 27.21 -20.77
N ASP A 313 -0.88 27.95 -21.40
CA ASP A 313 -2.29 27.86 -20.96
C ASP A 313 -2.90 26.51 -21.34
N ILE A 314 -2.43 26.04 -22.48
CA ILE A 314 -2.98 24.73 -22.93
C ILE A 314 -2.58 23.63 -21.95
N PHE A 315 -1.29 23.66 -21.50
CA PHE A 315 -0.85 22.58 -20.58
C PHE A 315 -1.39 22.84 -19.18
N ASP A 316 -1.62 24.10 -18.87
CA ASP A 316 -2.29 24.36 -17.58
C ASP A 316 -3.68 23.72 -17.54
N LYS A 317 -4.40 23.86 -18.61
CA LYS A 317 -5.72 23.22 -18.68
C LYS A 317 -5.61 21.69 -18.73
N ALA A 318 -4.73 21.13 -19.56
CA ALA A 318 -4.65 19.66 -19.80
C ALA A 318 -4.17 18.95 -18.53
N LEU A 319 -3.39 19.70 -17.66
CA LEU A 319 -2.85 19.03 -16.46
C LEU A 319 -3.59 19.53 -15.22
N ALA A 320 -4.84 19.99 -15.49
CA ALA A 320 -5.64 20.41 -14.33
C ALA A 320 -5.92 19.22 -13.40
N LYS A 321 -6.01 19.53 -12.11
CA LYS A 321 -6.16 18.42 -11.13
C LYS A 321 -7.57 17.82 -11.20
N ALA A 322 -8.56 18.74 -11.36
CA ALA A 322 -9.92 18.20 -11.53
C ALA A 322 -10.17 17.80 -13.00
N PRO A 323 -10.63 16.53 -13.21
CA PRO A 323 -10.81 16.02 -14.57
C PRO A 323 -11.78 16.90 -15.38
N GLU A 324 -12.73 17.55 -14.75
CA GLU A 324 -13.75 18.34 -15.51
C GLU A 324 -13.13 19.62 -16.04
N ASP A 325 -12.02 19.97 -15.53
CA ASP A 325 -11.36 21.21 -16.01
C ASP A 325 -10.39 20.91 -17.16
N ARG A 326 -10.39 19.63 -17.57
CA ARG A 326 -9.46 19.27 -18.67
C ARG A 326 -10.23 19.21 -20.00
N PHE A 327 -9.37 18.90 -21.03
CA PHE A 327 -10.03 18.62 -22.34
C PHE A 327 -10.84 17.32 -22.25
N ASP A 328 -11.94 17.41 -22.88
CA ASP A 328 -12.82 16.23 -22.83
C ASP A 328 -12.23 15.06 -23.65
N ARG A 329 -11.61 15.43 -24.77
CA ARG A 329 -11.03 14.37 -25.64
C ARG A 329 -9.53 14.64 -25.84
N CYS A 330 -8.83 13.46 -26.06
CA CYS A 330 -7.38 13.58 -26.30
C CYS A 330 -7.09 14.31 -27.62
N ARG A 331 -7.95 14.14 -28.63
CA ARG A 331 -7.72 14.82 -29.93
C ARG A 331 -7.90 16.33 -29.79
N SER A 332 -8.84 16.69 -28.84
CA SER A 332 -8.99 18.14 -28.63
C SER A 332 -7.71 18.76 -28.04
N PHE A 333 -7.17 18.06 -27.09
CA PHE A 333 -5.87 18.52 -26.56
C PHE A 333 -4.80 18.55 -27.66
N ALA A 334 -4.65 17.53 -28.39
CA ALA A 334 -3.64 17.50 -29.47
C ALA A 334 -3.86 18.62 -30.50
N ALA A 335 -5.10 18.88 -30.82
CA ALA A 335 -5.40 19.94 -31.81
C ALA A 335 -5.01 21.31 -31.25
N ALA A 336 -5.30 21.49 -30.00
CA ALA A 336 -4.94 22.79 -29.38
C ALA A 336 -3.42 23.02 -29.41
N VAL A 337 -2.66 21.98 -29.17
CA VAL A 337 -1.19 22.13 -29.19
C VAL A 337 -0.71 22.38 -30.63
N SER A 338 -1.26 21.66 -31.58
CA SER A 338 -0.83 21.81 -32.98
C SER A 338 -1.16 23.21 -33.51
N THR A 339 -2.30 23.68 -33.15
CA THR A 339 -2.68 25.03 -33.62
C THR A 339 -1.73 26.08 -33.02
N ALA A 340 -1.42 25.93 -31.81
CA ALA A 340 -0.54 26.93 -31.16
C ALA A 340 0.89 26.87 -31.73
N VAL A 341 1.33 25.68 -32.08
CA VAL A 341 2.71 25.55 -32.61
C VAL A 341 2.74 25.97 -34.08
N GLY A 342 1.62 25.77 -34.91
CA GLY A 342 1.50 26.06 -36.37
C GLY A 342 1.23 27.55 -36.60
N ASP A 343 0.88 28.38 -35.63
CA ASP A 343 0.64 29.81 -35.87
C ASP A 343 1.97 30.59 -35.69
N PRO A 344 2.65 31.03 -36.80
CA PRO A 344 3.80 31.92 -36.60
C PRO A 344 3.45 33.12 -35.70
N ALA A 345 3.71 32.97 -34.42
CA ALA A 345 3.64 34.17 -33.56
C ALA A 345 3.85 35.45 -34.40
N PRO A 346 2.85 36.40 -34.62
CA PRO A 346 3.31 37.68 -35.22
C PRO A 346 4.48 38.28 -34.43
N ASP A 347 5.72 38.06 -34.88
CA ASP A 347 6.77 39.10 -34.75
C ASP A 347 6.26 40.48 -35.18
N GLY A 348 5.79 41.34 -34.22
CA GLY A 348 6.02 42.79 -34.46
C GLY A 348 5.56 43.60 -33.25
N ALA A 349 6.52 44.22 -32.39
CA ALA A 349 7.05 45.61 -32.33
C ALA A 349 6.00 46.55 -31.70
N ALA A 350 6.31 46.97 -30.39
CA ALA A 350 6.42 48.38 -29.94
C ALA A 350 5.34 49.25 -30.57
N GLY A 351 4.23 49.46 -29.82
CA GLY A 351 3.64 50.82 -29.79
C GLY A 351 2.30 50.81 -29.04
N GLY A 352 2.33 51.18 -27.69
CA GLY A 352 1.67 52.30 -26.97
C GLY A 352 0.14 52.22 -27.07
N ASP A 353 -0.47 51.80 -25.91
CA ASP A 353 -1.47 52.53 -25.11
C ASP A 353 -2.58 51.56 -24.66
N ASP A 354 -2.56 51.27 -23.32
CA ASP A 354 -3.38 51.54 -22.12
C ASP A 354 -4.50 50.49 -22.00
N ALA A 355 -4.10 49.45 -21.10
CA ALA A 355 -5.16 49.00 -20.16
C ALA A 355 -4.58 47.95 -19.21
N PRO A 356 -4.97 48.03 -17.91
CA PRO A 356 -4.37 48.06 -16.57
C PRO A 356 -3.93 46.67 -16.11
N LYS A 357 -2.62 46.44 -16.01
CA LYS A 357 -1.84 45.45 -15.23
C LYS A 357 -2.08 45.61 -13.73
N ARG A 358 -3.07 44.95 -13.20
CA ARG A 358 -3.22 44.64 -11.75
C ARG A 358 -1.94 44.05 -11.18
N THR A 359 -0.99 44.94 -10.88
CA THR A 359 0.19 44.75 -10.00
C THR A 359 -0.26 44.74 -8.53
N HIS A 360 -0.58 43.57 -7.99
CA HIS A 360 -0.63 43.46 -6.51
C HIS A 360 0.66 43.97 -5.87
N ARG A 361 0.77 45.28 -5.62
CA ARG A 361 1.61 46.05 -4.67
C ARG A 361 1.34 45.60 -3.23
N ILE A 362 2.03 44.62 -2.80
CA ILE A 362 2.21 44.26 -1.38
C ILE A 362 2.82 45.46 -0.63
N SER A 363 2.06 46.23 0.20
CA SER A 363 2.15 47.22 1.28
C SER A 363 3.29 46.90 2.26
N PRO A 364 4.29 47.79 2.41
CA PRO A 364 5.48 47.79 3.28
C PRO A 364 5.09 47.71 4.77
N ARG A 365 3.96 47.03 5.10
CA ARG A 365 3.73 46.82 6.55
C ARG A 365 3.68 45.32 6.86
N ILE A 366 4.27 44.47 5.90
CA ILE A 366 4.31 43.01 6.17
C ILE A 366 5.77 42.56 6.15
N ARG A 367 6.73 43.52 6.22
CA ARG A 367 8.16 43.14 6.35
C ARG A 367 8.62 43.32 7.80
N MET A 368 7.65 43.46 8.82
CA MET A 368 8.18 43.57 10.20
C MET A 368 7.52 42.51 11.08
N THR A 369 6.71 41.48 10.42
CA THR A 369 6.12 40.42 11.28
C THR A 369 6.68 39.05 10.87
N ALA A 370 7.67 39.03 9.86
CA ALA A 370 8.34 37.78 9.43
C ALA A 370 9.75 37.71 10.03
N ALA A 371 10.20 38.77 10.73
CA ALA A 371 11.52 38.75 11.40
C ALA A 371 11.37 38.48 12.89
N LEU A 372 10.07 38.51 13.39
CA LEU A 372 9.82 38.23 14.82
C LEU A 372 9.36 36.78 15.01
N VAL A 373 9.01 36.12 13.86
CA VAL A 373 8.58 34.70 13.92
C VAL A 373 9.78 33.79 13.60
N CYS A 374 10.92 34.39 13.04
CA CYS A 374 12.16 33.64 12.78
C CYS A 374 13.13 33.78 13.97
N ALA A 375 12.86 34.77 14.85
CA ALA A 375 13.69 34.98 16.06
C ALA A 375 13.12 34.22 17.26
N VAL A 376 11.77 33.88 17.15
CA VAL A 376 11.11 33.09 18.22
C VAL A 376 11.27 31.59 17.92
N LEU A 377 11.56 31.29 16.61
CA LEU A 377 11.76 29.87 16.23
C LEU A 377 13.23 29.48 16.37
N ILE A 378 14.13 30.51 16.46
CA ILE A 378 15.57 30.25 16.69
C ILE A 378 15.84 30.25 18.20
N ALA A 379 14.92 30.83 18.99
CA ALA A 379 15.04 30.82 20.47
C ALA A 379 14.40 29.57 21.08
N ILE A 380 13.50 28.88 20.29
CA ILE A 380 12.84 27.64 20.74
C ILE A 380 13.71 26.44 20.33
N ALA A 381 14.57 26.66 19.29
CA ALA A 381 15.50 25.60 18.84
C ALA A 381 16.81 25.66 19.66
N ALA A 382 17.03 26.81 20.32
CA ALA A 382 18.26 26.94 21.16
C ALA A 382 17.96 26.55 22.60
N THR A 383 16.59 26.38 22.97
CA THR A 383 16.20 25.92 24.33
C THR A 383 15.96 24.41 24.32
N TRP A 384 15.89 23.77 23.09
CA TRP A 384 15.68 22.30 22.95
C TRP A 384 17.03 21.60 22.77
N SER A 385 18.16 22.40 22.55
CA SER A 385 19.51 21.83 22.41
C SER A 385 20.30 21.95 23.73
N ALA A 386 19.70 22.70 24.74
CA ALA A 386 20.37 22.81 26.05
C ALA A 386 19.74 21.87 27.08
N LEU A 387 18.63 21.02 26.56
CA LEU A 387 18.05 20.08 27.55
C LEU A 387 18.28 18.64 27.11
N TYR A 388 19.30 18.49 26.08
CA TYR A 388 19.53 17.05 25.83
C TYR A 388 21.02 16.79 25.67
N SER A 389 21.80 17.68 26.30
CA SER A 389 23.22 17.23 26.25
C SER A 389 23.77 17.16 27.68
N PHE A 390 23.08 16.46 28.59
CA PHE A 390 23.95 16.17 29.77
C PHE A 390 23.36 14.99 30.53
N GLN A 391 23.85 13.75 30.23
CA GLN A 391 24.21 12.99 31.45
C GLN A 391 25.32 11.98 31.13
N PRO A 392 26.34 11.99 32.04
CA PRO A 392 27.68 11.50 32.36
C PRO A 392 27.68 10.01 32.75
N ASP A 393 28.53 9.25 31.99
CA ASP A 393 29.49 8.14 32.25
C ASP A 393 29.85 8.05 33.73
N LEU A 394 29.45 6.89 34.42
CA LEU A 394 30.39 6.30 35.42
C LEU A 394 30.31 4.78 35.34
N ILE A 395 31.43 4.10 34.87
CA ILE A 395 32.39 3.01 35.11
C ILE A 395 31.99 2.20 36.35
N ASP A 396 31.92 0.80 36.19
CA ASP A 396 32.09 -0.61 36.59
C ASP A 396 33.00 -0.74 37.82
N PRO A 397 33.01 -2.05 38.60
CA PRO A 397 33.20 -3.47 38.29
C PRO A 397 32.99 -4.36 39.52
N THR A 398 32.32 -5.51 39.25
CA THR A 398 32.72 -6.93 39.35
C THR A 398 31.87 -7.61 40.42
N LEU A 399 31.26 -8.75 40.04
CA LEU A 399 31.46 -10.04 40.74
C LEU A 399 30.38 -11.03 40.28
N ALA A 400 30.78 -11.97 39.35
CA ALA A 400 31.08 -13.40 39.61
C ALA A 400 29.81 -14.24 39.51
N ALA A 401 29.66 -15.00 38.42
CA ALA A 401 29.74 -16.48 38.45
C ALA A 401 28.41 -17.07 37.99
N ARG A 402 28.38 -17.48 36.74
CA ARG A 402 27.69 -18.73 36.32
C ARG A 402 27.90 -19.86 37.33
N PRO A 403 26.75 -20.68 37.58
CA PRO A 403 26.62 -22.02 36.99
C PRO A 403 25.16 -22.46 36.89
N ALA A 404 24.78 -23.15 35.78
CA ALA A 404 24.49 -24.55 35.43
C ALA A 404 22.97 -24.78 35.45
N ALA A 405 22.37 -25.10 34.33
CA ALA A 405 21.64 -26.26 33.75
C ALA A 405 20.57 -26.76 34.72
N GLN A 406 19.24 -26.52 34.34
CA GLN A 406 18.21 -27.56 34.56
C GLN A 406 17.13 -27.46 33.48
N ALA A 407 17.24 -28.42 32.55
CA ALA A 407 16.19 -29.08 31.75
C ALA A 407 14.87 -29.20 32.53
N PRO A 408 13.65 -28.95 31.90
CA PRO A 408 12.70 -30.01 32.29
C PRO A 408 12.15 -30.75 31.06
N ALA A 409 12.25 -32.17 31.13
CA ALA A 409 11.49 -33.35 30.65
C ALA A 409 10.03 -32.99 30.37
N PRO A 410 9.35 -33.86 29.42
CA PRO A 410 8.41 -33.80 28.29
C PRO A 410 6.95 -33.93 28.77
N VAL A 411 6.14 -32.79 28.67
CA VAL A 411 4.66 -32.88 28.80
C VAL A 411 4.07 -33.33 27.46
N ALA A 412 3.76 -34.61 27.37
CA ALA A 412 2.75 -35.32 26.55
C ALA A 412 1.72 -34.33 25.97
N PRO A 413 1.38 -34.27 24.63
CA PRO A 413 0.32 -33.38 24.10
C PRO A 413 -1.08 -33.94 24.41
N VAL A 414 -1.80 -33.39 25.45
CA VAL A 414 -3.28 -33.41 25.54
C VAL A 414 -3.88 -32.83 24.25
N ALA A 415 -4.10 -33.60 23.26
CA ALA A 415 -5.06 -33.46 22.14
C ALA A 415 -6.08 -32.35 22.40
N ALA A 416 -5.89 -31.08 21.91
CA ALA A 416 -6.79 -29.93 21.75
C ALA A 416 -8.22 -30.38 21.43
N PRO A 417 -9.28 -30.04 22.35
CA PRO A 417 -10.70 -30.21 22.02
C PRO A 417 -11.12 -29.34 20.83
N SER A 418 -11.38 -29.84 19.68
CA SER A 418 -12.09 -29.34 18.48
C SER A 418 -12.71 -27.97 18.74
N GLY A 419 -11.95 -26.81 18.87
CA GLY A 419 -12.34 -25.39 18.74
C GLY A 419 -13.85 -25.17 18.73
N LYS A 420 -14.76 -26.33 18.91
CA LYS A 420 -16.22 -26.15 18.78
C LYS A 420 -16.91 -26.54 20.08
N ILE A 421 -16.08 -26.79 21.11
CA ILE A 421 -16.72 -27.18 22.39
C ILE A 421 -16.41 -26.08 23.42
N LEU A 422 -17.53 -25.50 23.99
CA LEU A 422 -17.38 -24.47 25.04
C LEU A 422 -18.02 -24.95 26.34
N ASP A 423 -17.37 -25.98 26.96
CA ASP A 423 -17.94 -26.52 28.21
C ASP A 423 -16.98 -26.25 29.37
N GLY A 424 -17.59 -25.60 30.40
CA GLY A 424 -16.70 -25.47 31.59
C GLY A 424 -16.88 -24.09 32.23
N THR A 425 -16.11 -23.92 33.29
CA THR A 425 -16.11 -22.62 33.97
C THR A 425 -14.95 -21.76 33.46
N TYR A 426 -15.34 -20.47 33.21
CA TYR A 426 -14.34 -19.62 32.55
C TYR A 426 -14.21 -18.32 33.36
N ARG A 427 -12.91 -17.99 33.46
CA ARG A 427 -12.65 -16.61 33.94
C ARG A 427 -12.53 -15.64 32.75
N LEU A 428 -13.38 -14.57 32.79
CA LEU A 428 -13.35 -13.60 31.67
C LEU A 428 -12.77 -12.28 32.18
N ASP A 429 -11.66 -11.95 31.55
CA ASP A 429 -11.00 -10.67 31.93
C ASP A 429 -11.27 -9.59 30.87
N PHE A 430 -11.90 -8.51 31.35
CA PHE A 430 -12.21 -7.40 30.43
C PHE A 430 -11.18 -6.28 30.64
N ASP A 431 -10.47 -6.04 29.55
CA ASP A 431 -9.44 -4.97 29.68
C ASP A 431 -10.01 -3.62 29.28
N ARG A 432 -10.47 -2.91 30.19
CA ARG A 432 -11.20 -1.65 29.90
C ARG A 432 -10.21 -0.51 29.60
N SER A 433 -8.98 -0.75 30.06
CA SER A 433 -7.97 0.27 29.70
C SER A 433 -7.72 0.30 28.19
N LYS A 434 -8.13 -0.73 27.57
CA LYS A 434 -7.88 -0.73 26.10
C LYS A 434 -9.20 -0.59 25.35
N ARG A 435 -10.15 0.08 25.85
CA ARG A 435 -11.47 0.19 25.19
C ARG A 435 -11.45 1.35 24.18
N THR A 436 -12.32 1.17 23.12
CA THR A 436 -12.45 2.22 22.09
C THR A 436 -13.94 2.59 21.94
N THR A 437 -14.10 3.87 21.72
CA THR A 437 -15.45 4.33 21.31
C THR A 437 -15.38 4.93 19.91
N ASN A 438 -16.20 4.27 19.01
CA ASN A 438 -16.18 4.65 17.58
C ASN A 438 -14.76 4.75 17.02
N GLY A 439 -13.91 3.85 17.58
CA GLY A 439 -12.58 3.74 16.92
C GLY A 439 -11.53 4.63 17.58
N THR A 440 -11.99 5.42 18.61
CA THR A 440 -11.03 6.28 19.33
C THR A 440 -10.74 5.70 20.72
N PRO A 441 -9.41 5.58 21.03
CA PRO A 441 -9.06 5.02 22.34
C PRO A 441 -9.54 5.93 23.49
N MET A 442 -10.21 5.27 24.51
CA MET A 442 -10.65 6.03 25.70
C MET A 442 -9.88 5.55 26.93
N ARG A 443 -9.38 6.59 27.66
CA ARG A 443 -8.57 6.23 28.85
C ARG A 443 -9.49 5.88 30.03
N HIS A 444 -9.58 4.56 30.34
CA HIS A 444 -10.31 4.10 31.53
C HIS A 444 -9.39 3.21 32.38
N ASN A 445 -9.49 3.36 33.68
CA ASN A 445 -8.60 2.55 34.55
C ASN A 445 -9.29 1.27 35.00
N GLY A 446 -8.60 0.04 34.54
CA GLY A 446 -8.92 -1.11 35.42
C GLY A 446 -9.34 -2.34 34.60
N LEU A 447 -9.08 -3.56 35.06
CA LEU A 447 -9.49 -4.90 34.61
C LEU A 447 -10.71 -5.36 35.41
N THR A 448 -11.78 -5.59 34.55
CA THR A 448 -12.93 -6.21 35.23
C THR A 448 -12.99 -7.70 34.92
N THR A 449 -13.12 -8.44 36.05
CA THR A 449 -13.13 -9.91 35.85
C THR A 449 -14.49 -10.48 36.30
N THR A 450 -14.98 -11.32 35.32
CA THR A 450 -16.20 -12.06 35.70
C THR A 450 -16.01 -13.57 35.48
N TRP A 451 -16.93 -14.34 36.16
CA TRP A 451 -16.80 -15.81 36.05
C TRP A 451 -18.10 -16.37 35.45
N TRP A 452 -17.79 -17.28 34.37
CA TRP A 452 -18.97 -17.81 33.66
C TRP A 452 -18.86 -19.33 33.55
N ALA A 453 -20.08 -19.90 33.58
CA ALA A 453 -20.14 -21.34 33.22
C ALA A 453 -20.92 -21.52 31.92
N PHE A 454 -20.24 -22.37 30.99
CA PHE A 454 -20.90 -22.56 29.68
C PHE A 454 -21.11 -24.05 29.40
N HIS A 455 -22.21 -24.21 28.63
CA HIS A 455 -22.45 -25.54 28.08
C HIS A 455 -22.84 -25.42 26.60
N SER A 456 -22.14 -26.35 25.79
CA SER A 456 -22.44 -26.18 24.34
C SER A 456 -22.89 -27.51 23.73
N VAL A 457 -23.65 -27.39 22.54
CA VAL A 457 -24.04 -28.57 21.77
C VAL A 457 -23.89 -28.26 20.28
N CYS A 458 -23.37 -29.27 19.58
CA CYS A 458 -23.28 -29.05 18.11
C CYS A 458 -24.19 -30.06 17.39
N THR A 459 -25.06 -29.47 16.48
CA THR A 459 -25.86 -30.33 15.57
C THR A 459 -25.45 -30.08 14.11
N PRO A 460 -25.97 -30.88 13.21
CA PRO A 460 -25.63 -30.62 11.80
C PRO A 460 -26.03 -29.20 11.37
N ASN A 461 -26.92 -28.58 12.10
CA ASN A 461 -27.39 -27.22 11.72
C ASN A 461 -26.57 -26.13 12.42
N GLY A 462 -25.51 -26.65 13.24
CA GLY A 462 -24.62 -25.63 13.84
C GLY A 462 -24.42 -25.90 15.34
N CYS A 463 -23.50 -25.01 15.96
CA CYS A 463 -23.19 -25.19 17.40
C CYS A 463 -23.71 -24.01 18.21
N ALA A 464 -24.26 -24.31 19.43
CA ALA A 464 -24.74 -23.24 20.32
C ALA A 464 -24.30 -23.55 21.76
N ALA A 465 -24.18 -22.36 22.56
CA ALA A 465 -23.82 -22.53 23.97
C ALA A 465 -24.68 -21.61 24.84
N THR A 466 -25.00 -22.14 26.00
CA THR A 466 -25.67 -21.28 26.98
C THR A 466 -24.77 -21.08 28.21
N GLY A 467 -24.86 -19.86 28.71
CA GLY A 467 -23.94 -19.56 29.83
C GLY A 467 -24.65 -18.73 30.90
N VAL A 468 -24.11 -18.96 32.15
CA VAL A 468 -24.63 -18.16 33.27
C VAL A 468 -23.43 -17.58 34.03
N GLN A 469 -23.65 -16.33 34.40
CA GLN A 469 -22.56 -15.68 35.16
C GLN A 469 -22.57 -16.20 36.60
N LEU A 470 -21.32 -16.46 37.16
CA LEU A 470 -21.23 -17.07 38.50
C LEU A 470 -20.88 -15.99 39.52
N ASP A 471 -21.16 -16.28 40.81
CA ASP A 471 -20.85 -15.32 41.88
C ASP A 471 -19.33 -15.12 42.01
N GLN A 472 -18.92 -13.97 42.56
CA GLN A 472 -17.50 -13.58 42.57
C GLN A 472 -16.75 -14.32 43.70
N ALA A 473 -17.50 -14.84 44.74
CA ALA A 473 -16.79 -15.38 45.92
C ALA A 473 -16.34 -16.82 45.69
N THR A 474 -17.30 -17.65 45.13
CA THR A 474 -16.95 -19.09 45.11
C THR A 474 -16.97 -19.62 43.69
N HIS A 475 -17.62 -18.83 42.79
CA HIS A 475 -17.73 -19.21 41.37
C HIS A 475 -18.41 -20.57 41.20
N GLN A 476 -19.23 -20.88 42.22
CA GLN A 476 -19.85 -22.23 42.15
C GLN A 476 -21.37 -22.10 41.97
N VAL A 477 -21.90 -20.89 42.20
CA VAL A 477 -23.36 -20.72 42.04
C VAL A 477 -23.62 -19.50 41.15
N ALA A 478 -24.90 -19.41 40.53
CA ALA A 478 -25.21 -18.27 39.61
C ALA A 478 -25.25 -16.95 40.40
N ASP A 479 -24.63 -16.00 39.74
CA ASP A 479 -24.71 -14.65 40.34
C ASP A 479 -26.14 -14.10 40.25
N THR A 480 -26.72 -13.77 41.38
CA THR A 480 -28.13 -13.31 41.36
C THR A 480 -28.19 -11.80 41.58
N THR A 481 -27.02 -11.12 41.59
CA THR A 481 -27.04 -9.65 41.73
C THR A 481 -27.59 -8.99 40.46
N ASP A 482 -28.64 -8.06 40.49
CA ASP A 482 -29.27 -7.33 39.38
C ASP A 482 -30.05 -8.28 38.46
N GLY A 483 -30.62 -9.43 39.04
CA GLY A 483 -31.57 -10.27 38.28
C GLY A 483 -30.85 -11.40 37.52
N GLY A 484 -29.44 -11.65 37.81
CA GLY A 484 -28.71 -12.77 37.17
C GLY A 484 -28.45 -12.51 35.69
N SER A 485 -27.17 -12.95 35.19
CA SER A 485 -26.82 -12.70 33.77
C SER A 485 -26.59 -14.04 33.06
N SER A 486 -27.54 -14.24 32.13
CA SER A 486 -27.34 -15.46 31.31
C SER A 486 -27.13 -15.06 29.84
N ASP A 487 -26.40 -15.99 29.16
CA ASP A 487 -26.17 -15.65 27.74
C ASP A 487 -26.25 -16.92 26.89
N THR A 488 -26.75 -16.60 25.64
CA THR A 488 -26.73 -17.69 24.65
C THR A 488 -25.77 -17.34 23.51
N LEU A 489 -24.86 -18.43 23.21
CA LEU A 489 -23.88 -18.17 22.13
C LEU A 489 -24.05 -19.16 20.98
N ARG A 490 -23.73 -18.51 19.77
CA ARG A 490 -23.67 -19.40 18.60
C ARG A 490 -22.26 -19.39 18.00
N PHE A 491 -21.94 -20.66 17.48
CA PHE A 491 -20.61 -20.71 16.84
C PHE A 491 -20.73 -20.42 15.34
N VAL A 492 -20.25 -19.26 14.94
CA VAL A 492 -20.37 -18.83 13.52
C VAL A 492 -18.99 -18.34 13.04
N ALA A 493 -18.57 -19.00 11.94
CA ALA A 493 -17.35 -18.54 11.25
C ALA A 493 -16.14 -18.53 12.19
N GLY A 494 -16.12 -19.57 13.16
CA GLY A 494 -14.90 -19.76 13.99
C GLY A 494 -14.98 -18.97 15.30
N TYR A 495 -16.19 -18.34 15.60
CA TYR A 495 -16.31 -17.55 16.85
C TYR A 495 -17.57 -17.99 17.60
N TRP A 496 -17.45 -17.87 18.98
CA TRP A 496 -18.68 -17.96 19.80
C TRP A 496 -19.27 -16.55 19.96
N GLN A 497 -20.50 -16.42 19.35
CA GLN A 497 -21.11 -15.08 19.33
C GLN A 497 -22.31 -15.05 20.28
N GLY A 498 -22.20 -13.99 21.22
CA GLY A 498 -23.30 -13.90 22.20
C GLY A 498 -24.51 -13.17 21.61
N ALA A 499 -25.68 -13.57 21.95
CA ALA A 499 -26.89 -12.84 21.50
C ALA A 499 -26.91 -11.43 22.11
N PRO A 500 -27.19 -10.48 21.26
CA PRO A 500 -27.22 -9.11 21.80
C PRO A 500 -28.24 -8.97 22.94
N GLU A 501 -27.70 -8.40 24.03
CA GLU A 501 -28.60 -8.21 25.18
C GLU A 501 -28.80 -6.70 25.42
N GLN A 502 -30.08 -6.41 25.61
CA GLN A 502 -30.36 -4.98 25.87
C GLN A 502 -30.31 -4.69 27.38
N GLN A 503 -29.56 -3.69 27.67
CA GLN A 503 -29.56 -3.32 29.11
C GLN A 503 -29.68 -1.81 29.26
N GLN A 504 -30.10 -1.44 30.54
CA GLN A 504 -30.19 0.00 30.84
C GLN A 504 -29.01 0.42 31.74
N VAL A 505 -28.28 1.50 31.21
CA VAL A 505 -27.05 1.85 31.98
C VAL A 505 -27.15 3.33 32.37
N PRO A 506 -26.69 3.57 33.64
CA PRO A 506 -26.72 4.98 34.08
C PRO A 506 -25.68 5.82 33.34
N CYS A 507 -26.13 7.09 33.01
CA CYS A 507 -25.16 8.00 32.36
C CYS A 507 -25.38 9.42 32.86
N HIS A 508 -24.14 10.22 32.66
CA HIS A 508 -24.24 11.59 33.23
C HIS A 508 -24.26 12.63 32.09
N GLU A 509 -25.23 13.57 32.14
CA GLU A 509 -25.24 14.71 31.19
C GLU A 509 -24.56 15.93 31.83
N PRO A 510 -23.56 16.59 31.02
CA PRO A 510 -22.82 17.74 31.58
C PRO A 510 -23.74 18.96 31.77
N ASN A 511 -25.01 18.70 32.57
CA ASN A 511 -25.86 19.86 32.91
C ASN A 511 -27.28 19.41 33.26
N ALA A 512 -27.52 18.14 33.71
CA ALA A 512 -28.88 17.70 34.05
C ALA A 512 -28.95 17.40 35.56
N PRO A 513 -30.02 17.88 36.17
CA PRO A 513 -30.25 17.88 37.63
C PRO A 513 -30.48 16.46 38.17
N ALA A 514 -30.59 15.27 37.18
CA ALA A 514 -30.73 13.90 37.71
C ALA A 514 -29.98 12.93 36.79
N PRO A 515 -29.36 11.74 37.44
CA PRO A 515 -28.70 10.65 36.69
C PRO A 515 -29.65 10.02 35.66
N ALA A 516 -29.35 10.23 34.32
CA ALA A 516 -30.16 9.65 33.21
C ALA A 516 -29.67 8.23 32.87
N THR A 517 -30.66 7.40 32.49
CA THR A 517 -30.28 6.05 32.05
C THR A 517 -30.47 5.93 30.53
N GLN A 518 -29.49 5.26 29.93
CA GLN A 518 -29.67 5.03 28.48
C GLN A 518 -29.63 3.53 28.15
N GLN A 519 -30.32 3.29 26.98
CA GLN A 519 -30.38 1.88 26.54
C GLN A 519 -29.14 1.49 25.72
N GLU A 520 -28.55 0.34 26.19
CA GLU A 520 -27.38 -0.16 25.42
C GLU A 520 -27.55 -1.63 25.06
N THR A 521 -27.05 -1.94 23.91
CA THR A 521 -26.99 -3.36 23.52
C THR A 521 -25.55 -3.89 23.70
N VAL A 522 -25.48 -5.07 24.44
CA VAL A 522 -24.13 -5.61 24.70
C VAL A 522 -24.04 -7.02 24.10
N ALA A 523 -22.94 -7.26 23.48
CA ALA A 523 -22.72 -8.62 22.96
C ALA A 523 -21.22 -8.94 22.99
N PHE A 524 -20.97 -10.35 23.24
CA PHE A 524 -19.52 -10.66 23.15
C PHE A 524 -19.27 -11.59 21.97
N SER A 525 -18.02 -11.54 21.48
CA SER A 525 -17.53 -12.45 20.42
C SER A 525 -16.18 -13.04 20.86
N LEU A 526 -16.16 -14.40 20.97
CA LEU A 526 -14.94 -15.04 21.49
C LEU A 526 -14.46 -16.11 20.51
N ALA A 527 -13.16 -16.09 20.29
CA ALA A 527 -12.58 -17.10 19.36
C ALA A 527 -11.63 -18.02 20.15
N PRO A 528 -11.75 -19.31 19.79
CA PRO A 528 -10.82 -20.23 20.47
C PRO A 528 -9.38 -20.02 20.01
N GLN A 529 -8.44 -20.18 20.96
CA GLN A 529 -7.01 -20.00 20.62
C GLN A 529 -6.28 -21.35 20.79
N ALA A 530 -5.11 -21.38 20.13
CA ALA A 530 -4.32 -22.64 20.17
C ALA A 530 -3.88 -22.96 21.61
N ASP A 531 -3.82 -21.89 22.42
CA ASP A 531 -3.33 -22.11 23.80
C ASP A 531 -4.48 -22.46 24.74
N GLY A 532 -5.70 -22.60 24.11
CA GLY A 532 -6.79 -23.15 24.94
C GLY A 532 -7.65 -22.03 25.52
N THR A 533 -7.15 -20.73 25.41
CA THR A 533 -8.01 -19.59 25.83
C THR A 533 -8.94 -19.14 24.71
N LEU A 534 -9.96 -18.37 25.17
CA LEU A 534 -10.81 -17.71 24.16
C LEU A 534 -10.58 -16.18 24.23
N ARG A 535 -10.33 -15.72 22.95
CA ARG A 535 -10.11 -14.26 22.97
C ARG A 535 -11.12 -13.56 22.06
N GLY A 536 -11.58 -12.34 22.52
CA GLY A 536 -12.61 -11.68 21.67
C GLY A 536 -12.96 -10.30 22.24
N VAL A 537 -14.08 -9.80 21.86
CA VAL A 537 -14.40 -8.41 22.24
C VAL A 537 -15.86 -8.37 22.76
N GLN A 538 -16.04 -7.45 23.76
CA GLN A 538 -17.41 -7.06 24.10
C GLN A 538 -17.79 -5.73 23.45
N THR A 539 -18.96 -5.85 22.73
CA THR A 539 -19.40 -4.61 22.04
C THR A 539 -20.64 -4.06 22.75
N GLU A 540 -20.48 -2.68 23.02
CA GLU A 540 -21.65 -1.99 23.58
C GLU A 540 -22.11 -0.86 22.65
N SER A 541 -23.42 -1.02 22.30
CA SER A 541 -23.96 0.00 21.38
C SER A 541 -25.09 0.76 22.06
N VAL A 542 -24.91 2.15 21.90
CA VAL A 542 -25.94 2.96 22.59
C VAL A 542 -27.12 3.15 21.62
N GLY A 543 -28.25 2.69 22.07
CA GLY A 543 -29.43 2.71 21.17
C GLY A 543 -30.35 3.90 21.49
N SER A 544 -30.14 4.57 22.69
CA SER A 544 -31.02 5.71 23.01
C SER A 544 -30.19 6.97 23.27
N ASN A 545 -30.82 8.15 23.15
CA ASN A 545 -30.01 9.39 23.12
C ASN A 545 -30.19 10.19 24.41
N GLU A 546 -30.59 9.63 25.49
CA GLU A 546 -30.85 10.34 26.76
C GLU A 546 -29.56 10.95 27.30
N CYS A 547 -28.38 10.45 26.78
CA CYS A 547 -27.11 10.99 27.30
C CYS A 547 -26.26 11.55 26.15
N GLY A 548 -26.90 11.75 24.98
CA GLY A 548 -26.26 12.42 23.82
C GLY A 548 -25.24 11.52 23.12
N ALA A 549 -25.33 10.19 23.37
CA ALA A 549 -24.27 9.33 22.80
C ALA A 549 -24.89 8.26 21.90
N GLN A 550 -26.15 8.60 21.38
CA GLN A 550 -26.81 7.60 20.52
C GLN A 550 -25.92 7.31 19.30
N GLY A 551 -25.74 6.01 19.10
CA GLY A 551 -24.96 5.60 17.92
C GLY A 551 -23.50 5.31 18.31
N ALA A 552 -23.19 5.59 19.60
CA ALA A 552 -21.80 5.28 20.03
C ALA A 552 -21.60 3.77 20.20
N VAL A 553 -20.42 3.37 19.71
CA VAL A 553 -20.10 1.92 19.84
C VAL A 553 -18.79 1.79 20.62
N THR A 554 -18.98 1.06 21.72
CA THR A 554 -17.78 0.83 22.55
C THR A 554 -17.35 -0.63 22.48
N ARG A 555 -16.04 -0.77 22.36
CA ARG A 555 -15.52 -2.15 22.29
C ARG A 555 -14.49 -2.38 23.39
N VAL A 556 -14.70 -3.59 24.07
CA VAL A 556 -13.77 -3.90 25.17
C VAL A 556 -13.17 -5.30 24.93
N PRO A 557 -11.86 -5.39 24.94
CA PRO A 557 -11.24 -6.72 24.75
C PRO A 557 -11.50 -7.64 25.95
N VAL A 558 -11.67 -8.97 25.50
CA VAL A 558 -12.02 -9.95 26.57
C VAL A 558 -11.17 -11.20 26.34
N VAL A 559 -10.59 -11.67 27.45
CA VAL A 559 -9.90 -12.98 27.39
C VAL A 559 -10.61 -13.95 28.36
N ALA A 560 -10.98 -15.07 27.71
CA ALA A 560 -11.62 -16.11 28.57
C ALA A 560 -10.66 -17.29 28.78
N THR A 561 -10.51 -17.58 30.08
CA THR A 561 -9.62 -18.70 30.43
C THR A 561 -10.39 -19.78 31.19
N ARG A 562 -10.23 -20.97 30.65
CA ARG A 562 -10.97 -22.04 31.34
C ARG A 562 -10.29 -22.37 32.68
N VAL A 563 -11.14 -22.50 33.72
CA VAL A 563 -10.51 -22.71 35.05
C VAL A 563 -11.08 -23.97 35.70
N GLY A 564 -12.11 -24.58 34.95
CA GLY A 564 -12.60 -25.85 35.56
C GLY A 564 -13.89 -26.29 34.86
N ASP A 565 -14.45 -27.40 35.45
CA ASP A 565 -15.70 -27.96 34.86
C ASP A 565 -16.91 -27.17 35.39
N VAL A 566 -18.05 -27.39 34.68
CA VAL A 566 -19.30 -26.72 35.11
C VAL A 566 -19.69 -27.28 36.49
N PRO A 567 -19.93 -26.40 37.45
CA PRO A 567 -20.34 -26.87 38.77
C PRO A 567 -21.60 -27.76 38.71
N PRO A 568 -21.59 -28.88 39.36
CA PRO A 568 -22.61 -29.93 39.26
C PRO A 568 -23.99 -29.43 39.72
N GLU A 569 -24.07 -28.40 40.56
CA GLU A 569 -25.37 -27.95 41.10
C GLU A 569 -25.91 -26.76 40.31
N LEU A 570 -25.25 -26.40 39.17
CA LEU A 570 -25.66 -25.24 38.36
C LEU A 570 -26.53 -25.70 37.18
N THR A 571 -27.79 -25.11 37.12
CA THR A 571 -28.69 -25.48 36.00
C THR A 571 -28.52 -24.49 34.84
N LEU A 572 -28.07 -25.11 33.69
CA LEU A 572 -27.92 -24.24 32.50
C LEU A 572 -29.02 -24.56 31.49
N SER A 573 -29.47 -23.51 30.83
CA SER A 573 -30.47 -23.73 29.76
C SER A 573 -29.90 -24.61 28.65
N ASP A 574 -30.85 -25.44 28.04
CA ASP A 574 -30.42 -26.39 27.00
C ASP A 574 -30.02 -25.64 25.71
N PRO A 575 -28.73 -25.79 25.27
CA PRO A 575 -28.22 -25.05 24.11
C PRO A 575 -28.83 -25.54 22.79
N ALA A 576 -29.51 -26.69 22.76
CA ALA A 576 -30.14 -27.25 21.55
C ALA A 576 -31.36 -26.42 21.12
N GLN A 577 -31.92 -25.70 22.02
CA GLN A 577 -33.08 -24.84 21.68
C GLN A 577 -32.63 -23.59 20.92
N ALA A 578 -31.38 -23.24 21.00
CA ALA A 578 -30.82 -22.06 20.33
C ALA A 578 -30.35 -22.41 18.91
N VAL A 579 -30.35 -23.74 18.36
CA VAL A 579 -29.90 -24.23 17.04
C VAL A 579 -31.13 -24.44 16.15
N SER A 580 -32.51 -24.18 16.61
CA SER A 580 -33.73 -24.49 15.83
C SER A 580 -34.43 -23.19 15.41
N ALA A 581 -33.74 -22.03 15.23
CA ALA A 581 -34.49 -20.88 14.64
C ALA A 581 -33.93 -20.58 13.24
N ALA A 582 -34.47 -21.28 12.12
CA ALA A 582 -34.57 -21.28 10.65
C ALA A 582 -33.88 -20.05 10.04
N LEU A 583 -32.77 -20.21 9.28
CA LEU A 583 -32.15 -19.38 8.21
C LEU A 583 -33.08 -19.27 6.99
N ALA A 584 -33.74 -18.07 6.76
CA ALA A 584 -34.33 -17.66 5.47
C ALA A 584 -33.31 -17.76 4.33
N PRO A 585 -33.86 -18.23 3.09
CA PRO A 585 -33.06 -18.47 1.88
C PRO A 585 -32.50 -17.16 1.30
N ALA A 586 -31.18 -17.16 0.97
CA ALA A 586 -30.24 -16.33 0.17
C ALA A 586 -30.85 -15.93 -1.18
N SER A 587 -31.45 -14.64 -1.16
CA SER A 587 -31.77 -13.97 -2.44
C SER A 587 -30.58 -13.10 -2.90
N ARG A 588 -30.35 -13.16 -4.21
CA ARG A 588 -29.53 -12.47 -5.22
C ARG A 588 -28.92 -11.18 -4.66
N PRO A 589 -27.64 -10.82 -5.13
CA PRO A 589 -26.86 -9.73 -4.53
C PRO A 589 -27.44 -8.35 -4.90
N THR A 590 -28.06 -7.70 -3.91
CA THR A 590 -28.53 -6.31 -3.99
C THR A 590 -27.33 -5.36 -3.79
N PRO A 591 -27.24 -4.31 -4.62
CA PRO A 591 -26.19 -3.28 -4.57
C PRO A 591 -26.02 -2.71 -3.15
N PRO A 592 -24.79 -2.56 -2.64
CA PRO A 592 -24.49 -2.14 -1.26
C PRO A 592 -24.98 -0.71 -0.98
N VAL A 593 -26.23 -0.62 -0.47
CA VAL A 593 -26.79 0.70 -0.09
C VAL A 593 -26.87 0.76 1.44
N LEU A 594 -26.33 1.87 2.04
CA LEU A 594 -26.42 2.04 3.50
C LEU A 594 -27.83 1.70 4.00
N GLY A 595 -27.85 0.66 4.99
CA GLY A 595 -29.16 0.22 5.52
C GLY A 595 -29.75 -0.94 4.72
N GLY A 596 -29.07 -1.32 3.52
CA GLY A 596 -29.55 -2.39 2.62
C GLY A 596 -29.01 -3.75 3.08
N ALA A 597 -29.59 -4.88 2.53
CA ALA A 597 -29.26 -6.26 3.01
C ALA A 597 -27.92 -6.72 2.41
N CYS A 598 -27.11 -7.29 3.26
CA CYS A 598 -25.83 -7.86 2.77
C CYS A 598 -25.59 -9.23 3.38
N THR A 599 -24.81 -10.09 2.65
CA THR A 599 -24.69 -11.50 3.11
C THR A 599 -23.24 -11.81 3.47
N ASP A 600 -22.38 -10.82 3.10
CA ASP A 600 -20.95 -11.10 3.36
C ASP A 600 -20.44 -10.18 4.48
N ALA A 601 -20.47 -10.74 5.69
CA ALA A 601 -20.16 -9.93 6.89
C ALA A 601 -18.73 -9.36 6.82
N ASP A 602 -18.60 -8.09 7.06
CA ASP A 602 -17.32 -7.37 7.22
C ASP A 602 -16.71 -7.02 5.85
N LYS A 603 -17.63 -7.35 4.87
CA LYS A 603 -17.14 -6.97 3.54
C LYS A 603 -17.43 -5.47 3.29
N LEU A 604 -16.30 -4.88 2.87
CA LEU A 604 -16.45 -3.43 2.62
C LEU A 604 -16.96 -3.19 1.20
N ALA A 605 -17.92 -2.32 1.08
CA ALA A 605 -18.50 -1.96 -0.23
C ALA A 605 -18.73 -0.44 -0.27
N TYR A 606 -19.07 -0.08 -1.48
CA TYR A 606 -19.27 1.38 -1.61
C TYR A 606 -20.72 1.66 -2.01
N ASP A 607 -21.35 2.45 -1.04
CA ASP A 607 -22.73 2.89 -1.37
C ASP A 607 -22.68 4.07 -2.34
N GLN A 608 -23.19 3.95 -3.68
CA GLN A 608 -23.11 4.98 -4.75
C GLN A 608 -24.12 6.11 -4.50
N THR A 609 -25.13 5.83 -3.68
CA THR A 609 -26.18 6.85 -3.45
C THR A 609 -25.75 7.83 -2.36
N SER A 610 -25.02 7.33 -1.38
CA SER A 610 -24.68 8.24 -0.28
C SER A 610 -23.18 8.59 -0.33
N ASN A 611 -22.48 8.07 -1.46
CA ASN A 611 -21.04 8.31 -1.64
C ASN A 611 -20.25 7.99 -0.36
N GLU A 612 -20.59 6.98 0.40
CA GLU A 612 -19.88 6.59 1.64
C GLU A 612 -19.46 5.12 1.55
N GLN A 613 -18.21 4.82 2.12
CA GLN A 613 -17.82 3.40 2.27
C GLN A 613 -18.68 2.70 3.34
N VAL A 614 -19.19 1.49 3.01
CA VAL A 614 -20.10 0.80 3.96
C VAL A 614 -19.55 -0.60 4.24
N VAL A 615 -19.76 -1.08 5.36
CA VAL A 615 -19.30 -2.43 5.74
C VAL A 615 -20.52 -3.28 6.14
N CYS A 616 -20.48 -4.54 5.64
CA CYS A 616 -21.61 -5.43 5.95
C CYS A 616 -21.52 -5.90 7.41
N GLU A 617 -22.36 -5.24 8.23
CA GLU A 617 -22.43 -5.66 9.64
C GLU A 617 -23.71 -6.49 9.89
N GLY A 618 -23.43 -7.80 10.26
CA GLY A 618 -24.59 -8.72 10.34
C GLY A 618 -25.11 -9.09 8.94
N ASN A 619 -26.39 -8.46 8.61
CA ASN A 619 -26.91 -8.69 7.24
C ASN A 619 -27.33 -7.36 6.60
N THR A 620 -26.76 -6.26 7.19
CA THR A 620 -27.13 -4.98 6.57
C THR A 620 -25.86 -4.14 6.37
N TRP A 621 -25.86 -3.29 5.32
CA TRP A 621 -24.73 -2.39 5.03
C TRP A 621 -24.77 -1.20 5.99
N ASP A 622 -23.62 -1.04 6.78
CA ASP A 622 -23.48 0.10 7.70
C ASP A 622 -22.22 0.92 7.35
N LYS A 623 -22.16 2.16 7.97
CA LYS A 623 -21.00 3.03 7.68
C LYS A 623 -19.70 2.40 8.18
N ALA A 624 -18.65 2.46 7.30
CA ALA A 624 -17.40 1.75 7.61
C ALA A 624 -16.49 2.65 8.47
N PRO A 625 -16.00 2.17 9.64
CA PRO A 625 -15.17 2.98 10.55
C PRO A 625 -13.68 2.89 10.19
N ILE A 626 -13.10 3.27 8.97
CA ILE A 626 -11.74 2.97 8.48
C ILE A 626 -10.84 4.18 8.81
N THR A 627 -9.75 3.98 9.54
CA THR A 627 -8.94 5.09 10.09
C THR A 627 -7.51 4.97 9.58
N THR A 628 -7.34 4.04 8.36
CA THR A 628 -5.95 4.13 7.87
C THR A 628 -5.65 2.92 6.97
N GLY A 629 -5.27 3.17 5.69
CA GLY A 629 -4.53 2.36 4.69
C GLY A 629 -5.00 0.89 4.69
N VAL A 630 -4.48 0.04 3.71
CA VAL A 630 -4.87 -1.38 3.53
C VAL A 630 -3.73 -2.27 4.04
N HIS A 631 -4.05 -3.17 4.94
CA HIS A 631 -3.04 -4.10 5.52
C HIS A 631 -3.49 -5.56 5.31
N SER A 632 -2.42 -6.40 5.04
CA SER A 632 -2.76 -7.85 4.92
C SER A 632 -3.14 -8.44 6.28
N ALA A 633 -4.29 -9.21 6.18
CA ALA A 633 -4.64 -9.94 7.42
C ALA A 633 -3.49 -10.87 7.84
N GLY A 634 -3.01 -10.63 9.11
CA GLY A 634 -1.93 -11.52 9.58
C GLY A 634 -0.59 -10.76 9.59
N SER A 635 -0.56 -9.50 9.02
CA SER A 635 0.67 -8.70 9.05
C SER A 635 0.74 -7.87 10.34
N THR A 636 2.04 -7.50 10.71
CA THR A 636 2.27 -6.86 12.03
C THR A 636 1.77 -5.40 12.00
N CYS A 637 0.99 -5.01 12.99
CA CYS A 637 0.61 -3.59 13.11
C CYS A 637 1.36 -2.94 14.27
N ASP A 638 2.60 -3.51 14.58
CA ASP A 638 3.45 -3.01 15.69
C ASP A 638 4.27 -1.81 15.19
N ARG A 639 3.68 -0.67 15.01
CA ARG A 639 4.32 0.58 14.57
C ARG A 639 3.89 1.72 15.50
N PRO A 640 4.84 2.69 15.76
CA PRO A 640 4.67 3.76 16.75
C PRO A 640 3.52 4.71 16.36
N ASP A 641 2.89 4.65 15.17
CA ASP A 641 1.84 5.60 14.74
C ASP A 641 0.51 4.87 14.52
N ILE A 642 0.42 3.55 14.83
CA ILE A 642 -0.83 2.80 14.61
C ILE A 642 -1.34 2.32 15.98
N PRO A 643 -2.51 3.03 16.33
CA PRO A 643 -3.04 2.66 17.66
C PRO A 643 -3.57 1.22 17.66
N VAL A 644 -3.55 0.65 18.73
CA VAL A 644 -4.13 -0.69 18.96
C VAL A 644 -5.65 -0.63 18.76
N PHE A 645 -6.24 -1.40 17.68
CA PHE A 645 -7.65 -1.52 17.25
C PHE A 645 -7.92 -0.60 16.05
N ALA A 646 -6.78 -0.10 15.58
CA ALA A 646 -6.93 0.60 14.29
C ALA A 646 -7.57 -0.30 13.22
N MET A 647 -8.80 0.27 12.67
CA MET A 647 -9.49 -0.52 11.62
C MET A 647 -8.98 -0.10 10.23
N SER A 648 -8.65 -1.21 9.59
CA SER A 648 -8.13 -0.98 8.22
C SER A 648 -8.74 -1.98 7.24
N ALA A 649 -8.46 -1.70 6.03
CA ALA A 649 -9.00 -2.64 5.01
C ALA A 649 -7.94 -3.68 4.63
N SER A 650 -8.48 -5.00 4.67
CA SER A 650 -7.56 -6.05 4.19
C SER A 650 -7.44 -6.05 2.68
N ASN A 651 -6.43 -6.57 2.18
CA ASN A 651 -6.16 -6.61 0.73
C ASN A 651 -7.26 -7.36 -0.02
N ASP A 652 -8.04 -8.16 0.63
CA ASP A 652 -9.17 -8.89 -0.01
C ASP A 652 -10.51 -8.20 0.27
N GLY A 653 -10.46 -6.93 0.70
CA GLY A 653 -11.68 -6.10 0.75
C GLY A 653 -12.50 -6.35 2.03
N TYR A 654 -11.78 -6.71 3.04
CA TYR A 654 -12.49 -6.98 4.31
C TYR A 654 -11.91 -6.06 5.40
N LEU A 655 -12.80 -5.68 6.25
CA LEU A 655 -12.39 -4.82 7.37
C LEU A 655 -11.50 -5.63 8.33
N ILE A 656 -10.24 -5.11 8.61
CA ILE A 656 -9.29 -5.83 9.50
C ILE A 656 -8.92 -4.87 10.64
N GLU A 657 -8.67 -5.41 11.71
CA GLU A 657 -8.37 -4.60 12.91
C GLU A 657 -7.03 -5.06 13.52
N CYS A 658 -6.26 -4.07 13.97
CA CYS A 658 -4.97 -4.41 14.61
C CYS A 658 -5.23 -5.07 15.96
N ASP A 659 -4.72 -6.34 15.90
CA ASP A 659 -4.90 -7.14 17.13
C ASP A 659 -4.02 -6.57 18.26
N PRO A 660 -4.56 -6.24 19.35
CA PRO A 660 -3.84 -5.52 20.41
C PRO A 660 -2.84 -6.41 21.13
N VAL A 661 -2.98 -7.78 20.85
CA VAL A 661 -2.08 -8.72 21.55
C VAL A 661 -1.00 -9.21 20.59
N SER A 662 -1.43 -9.51 19.46
CA SER A 662 -0.40 -10.06 18.53
C SER A 662 0.21 -8.93 17.69
N ARG A 663 -0.33 -7.79 17.90
CA ARG A 663 0.03 -6.64 17.05
C ARG A 663 0.06 -7.03 15.57
N MET A 664 -0.95 -7.82 15.25
CA MET A 664 -1.09 -8.22 13.83
C MET A 664 -2.48 -7.80 13.32
N TRP A 665 -2.53 -7.42 12.16
CA TRP A 665 -3.82 -7.11 11.49
C TRP A 665 -4.66 -8.38 11.29
N THR A 666 -5.75 -8.33 11.85
CA THR A 666 -6.62 -9.53 11.74
C THR A 666 -8.00 -9.10 11.21
N ARG A 667 -8.69 -10.01 10.52
CA ARG A 667 -10.00 -9.69 9.91
C ARG A 667 -10.97 -9.20 11.00
N HIS A 668 -11.43 -7.92 10.54
CA HIS A 668 -12.37 -7.16 11.40
C HIS A 668 -13.74 -7.83 11.42
N ARG A 669 -13.94 -8.59 12.31
CA ARG A 669 -15.24 -9.28 12.31
C ARG A 669 -16.35 -8.31 12.74
#